data_AF-A0A5N7A7D2-F1
#
_entry.id   AF-A0A5N7A7D2-F1
#
_cell.length_a   1.000
_cell.length_b   1.000
_cell.length_c   1.000
_cell.angle_alpha   90.00
_cell.angle_beta   90.00
_cell.angle_gamma   90.00
#
_symmetry.space_group_name_H-M   'P 1'
#
loop_
_entity.id
_entity.type
_entity.pdbx_description
1 polymer ?
#
loop_
_entity_poly.entity_id
_entity_poly.type
_entity_poly.pdbx_seq_one_letter_code
_entity_poly.pdbx_strand_id
1 'polypeptide(L)'
;MVGKWHLGEGIENQPTGFDYWSVLPGQGLYWDPEFIEPDGEHIEPGYVTDIITDKSLDWIKARDRDRPFFLMCHHKAPHRSWECDDKHKHLYKDPIRLPDTFSDDYKNRAKAAKIAKMRVIEDLTYQDLGLVQPDGGRRVGEPVLQEKGNSERKIPVPGSVAELHSMRLIDKDDGTIFTFGSHAELAEFKFQRYMQRYLRTIQSIDDNVGRLLDYLDSEPQLADNTIVIYTSDQGFFLGEHGWFDKRFMYEESFQMPLLIRYPKEIVAASVCDDIICNVDFAATWLDYANLPAPSYMQGTSFRPLLQGRTPKSWQQVAYHRYWMHNDIIHHAYAHYGIRNQRYKLIYWYNEPLGVKGARPGGIEYREWELFDCDKDPLELFNVYHERQYQGVVREMITMLEKKMAEIGDEPVHPNRAEQPLLPMVNLQLTLPAMASCHIALAVSVPSEAFGKGLHRKRAEALVDQMTWEEKVAQMGGIRRLLSLGPQIDEENYECRQVEYQNGNIGFGATLNWADEILSLTNDIRQREINESRLHIPFITVTDSINSLYLSGGTIFPSNLAMAATFNIPLFREGVAALREEQLAIGVSWVLSPPLDIAWEPRYSRIGELFGEDCYLTGEFGHAYVQTMQDKDESGNIKVATTVKHFVYGESRGGVNAASMYGGINHLYNDQLRPYMRALEADPAAVMVSYASVDLVPMSANKYLVRDVLREKLGFEGIVMSDAGSIAHLYTESRLADSYAEAALLALEAGLQMELSPGSPAVFPTLVAAAEDRHVGKLINDAVLNILQLKFATGLFDNPLPDPAKVNETLRTPAHLDISRNVTRESIVLLQNDGILPKIPSKVALLGPFADIRNYGSYAPVNSSDSRYGNSLYQSLRAKLGASNVNLVQGVDFIDTNSTNIATAVSAAKEAGLAIVVLGSLSVGTTDPLVTKRTDGEFFTHAELSFPGAQQQLLDAVLDASIPTILVLSGGQPYVLNNSTLRSNAILHSFLGGEFTGDALVEIIMGHVNPSGKLPISLPQDTSATPVFYDYLPSDDTGTADSILGFHSTYQFPLLSRAPSMPFGFGLSYTDFTVSTPIARAGNNSVEVRVNITNSGCIAGKEVVQLYHRPNTTTGIEFPVKRLVRFEKVDLRAGEGIEVRFVIPYKDLGYYVNGKLRVKRGVYSFWAGTSARTEDLIGINVTVI
;
A
#
# COMPACT_ATOMS: atom_id res chain seq x y z
N MET A 1 -21.18 -3.01 -30.87
CA MET A 1 -20.52 -4.28 -30.53
C MET A 1 -21.56 -5.21 -29.93
N VAL A 2 -21.59 -6.48 -30.33
CA VAL A 2 -22.58 -7.44 -29.84
C VAL A 2 -21.88 -8.72 -29.39
N GLY A 3 -22.21 -9.18 -28.18
CA GLY A 3 -21.74 -10.45 -27.62
C GLY A 3 -20.63 -10.30 -26.58
N LYS A 4 -19.54 -11.06 -26.71
CA LYS A 4 -18.52 -11.16 -25.66
C LYS A 4 -17.66 -9.88 -25.52
N TRP A 5 -17.54 -9.37 -24.28
CA TRP A 5 -16.78 -8.15 -23.96
C TRP A 5 -15.46 -8.40 -23.22
N HIS A 6 -15.46 -9.20 -22.15
CA HIS A 6 -14.23 -9.71 -21.50
C HIS A 6 -13.21 -8.67 -20.96
N LEU A 7 -13.61 -7.41 -20.78
CA LEU A 7 -12.78 -6.35 -20.20
C LEU A 7 -13.25 -5.91 -18.80
N GLY A 8 -13.97 -6.80 -18.09
CA GLY A 8 -14.54 -6.54 -16.76
C GLY A 8 -16.06 -6.41 -16.78
N GLU A 9 -16.64 -6.24 -15.60
CA GLU A 9 -18.09 -6.07 -15.36
C GLU A 9 -18.32 -4.82 -14.51
N GLY A 10 -19.54 -4.29 -14.51
CA GLY A 10 -19.86 -3.03 -13.83
C GLY A 10 -19.75 -1.80 -14.73
N ILE A 11 -20.22 -0.66 -14.22
CA ILE A 11 -20.42 0.57 -15.00
C ILE A 11 -19.10 1.13 -15.57
N GLU A 12 -18.02 0.99 -14.80
CA GLU A 12 -16.67 1.43 -15.18
C GLU A 12 -16.04 0.59 -16.30
N ASN A 13 -16.58 -0.62 -16.54
CA ASN A 13 -16.09 -1.55 -17.56
C ASN A 13 -17.04 -1.64 -18.76
N GLN A 14 -18.06 -0.79 -18.90
CA GLN A 14 -18.96 -0.83 -20.05
C GLN A 14 -18.24 -0.50 -21.37
N PRO A 15 -18.68 -1.05 -22.51
CA PRO A 15 -18.08 -0.74 -23.82
C PRO A 15 -18.05 0.76 -24.11
N THR A 16 -16.86 1.30 -24.35
CA THR A 16 -16.64 2.71 -24.68
C THR A 16 -16.35 2.91 -26.17
N GLY A 17 -16.82 4.02 -26.74
CA GLY A 17 -16.58 4.36 -28.14
C GLY A 17 -17.49 3.65 -29.16
N PHE A 18 -18.53 2.93 -28.71
CA PHE A 18 -19.54 2.33 -29.59
C PHE A 18 -20.87 3.07 -29.48
N ASP A 19 -21.50 3.36 -30.62
CA ASP A 19 -22.85 3.95 -30.67
C ASP A 19 -23.95 2.96 -30.20
N TYR A 20 -23.64 1.66 -30.20
CA TYR A 20 -24.52 0.59 -29.75
C TYR A 20 -23.70 -0.56 -29.18
N TRP A 21 -24.11 -1.08 -28.02
CA TRP A 21 -23.55 -2.31 -27.46
C TRP A 21 -24.59 -3.14 -26.71
N SER A 22 -24.42 -4.46 -26.79
CA SER A 22 -25.21 -5.46 -26.06
C SER A 22 -24.29 -6.64 -25.76
N VAL A 23 -23.96 -6.86 -24.48
CA VAL A 23 -22.82 -7.70 -24.10
C VAL A 23 -23.17 -8.77 -23.09
N LEU A 24 -22.46 -9.89 -23.13
CA LEU A 24 -22.66 -10.99 -22.17
C LEU A 24 -21.91 -10.70 -20.85
N PRO A 25 -22.50 -10.96 -19.67
CA PRO A 25 -21.76 -11.04 -18.41
C PRO A 25 -20.82 -12.26 -18.42
N GLY A 26 -19.58 -12.09 -17.95
CA GLY A 26 -18.54 -13.11 -17.98
C GLY A 26 -18.39 -13.80 -19.34
N GLN A 27 -18.68 -15.11 -19.38
CA GLN A 27 -18.67 -15.92 -20.60
C GLN A 27 -20.04 -16.02 -21.30
N GLY A 28 -21.12 -15.54 -20.66
CA GLY A 28 -22.52 -15.77 -21.04
C GLY A 28 -22.98 -17.23 -20.91
N LEU A 29 -24.28 -17.46 -20.95
CA LEU A 29 -24.87 -18.81 -21.06
C LEU A 29 -25.09 -19.19 -22.54
N TYR A 30 -25.17 -20.48 -22.84
CA TYR A 30 -25.48 -20.95 -24.19
C TYR A 30 -26.96 -20.81 -24.53
N TRP A 31 -27.82 -21.03 -23.54
CA TRP A 31 -29.27 -21.00 -23.64
C TRP A 31 -29.80 -19.92 -22.73
N ASP A 32 -30.76 -19.15 -23.25
CA ASP A 32 -31.42 -18.04 -22.57
C ASP A 32 -30.42 -17.07 -21.91
N PRO A 33 -29.42 -16.56 -22.66
CA PRO A 33 -28.38 -15.69 -22.12
C PRO A 33 -28.94 -14.36 -21.57
N GLU A 34 -28.32 -13.89 -20.50
CA GLU A 34 -28.41 -12.50 -20.06
C GLU A 34 -27.49 -11.62 -20.91
N PHE A 35 -27.96 -10.42 -21.25
CA PHE A 35 -27.21 -9.35 -21.88
C PHE A 35 -27.26 -8.10 -21.00
N ILE A 36 -26.12 -7.44 -20.85
CA ILE A 36 -25.99 -6.11 -20.29
C ILE A 36 -26.07 -5.13 -21.45
N GLU A 37 -26.94 -4.13 -21.30
CA GLU A 37 -27.21 -3.05 -22.25
C GLU A 37 -27.24 -1.69 -21.50
N PRO A 38 -27.21 -0.54 -22.18
CA PRO A 38 -27.19 0.78 -21.52
C PRO A 38 -28.37 1.05 -20.57
N ASP A 39 -29.49 0.36 -20.75
CA ASP A 39 -30.71 0.50 -19.95
C ASP A 39 -30.86 -0.61 -18.88
N GLY A 40 -29.96 -1.59 -18.82
CA GLY A 40 -29.94 -2.62 -17.78
C GLY A 40 -29.61 -4.02 -18.29
N GLU A 41 -29.92 -5.01 -17.46
CA GLU A 41 -29.74 -6.44 -17.74
C GLU A 41 -31.04 -7.04 -18.31
N HIS A 42 -30.91 -7.82 -19.39
CA HIS A 42 -32.04 -8.42 -20.11
C HIS A 42 -31.75 -9.90 -20.40
N ILE A 43 -32.70 -10.78 -20.11
CA ILE A 43 -32.61 -12.20 -20.49
C ILE A 43 -33.29 -12.38 -21.86
N GLU A 44 -32.54 -12.94 -22.81
CA GLU A 44 -32.99 -13.17 -24.18
C GLU A 44 -33.19 -14.67 -24.43
N PRO A 45 -34.42 -15.16 -24.60
CA PRO A 45 -34.67 -16.58 -24.81
C PRO A 45 -34.09 -17.09 -26.13
N GLY A 46 -33.46 -18.27 -26.10
CA GLY A 46 -32.91 -18.94 -27.29
C GLY A 46 -31.42 -19.25 -27.21
N TYR A 47 -30.81 -19.60 -28.35
CA TYR A 47 -29.40 -19.96 -28.43
C TYR A 47 -28.52 -18.72 -28.67
N VAL A 48 -27.54 -18.50 -27.79
CA VAL A 48 -26.75 -17.27 -27.74
C VAL A 48 -26.06 -16.91 -29.06
N THR A 49 -25.61 -17.91 -29.83
CA THR A 49 -24.93 -17.67 -31.11
C THR A 49 -25.87 -17.09 -32.16
N ASP A 50 -27.12 -17.57 -32.19
CA ASP A 50 -28.15 -17.06 -33.09
C ASP A 50 -28.57 -15.64 -32.64
N ILE A 51 -28.78 -15.43 -31.33
CA ILE A 51 -29.19 -14.12 -30.77
C ILE A 51 -28.16 -13.03 -31.06
N ILE A 52 -26.86 -13.30 -30.84
CA ILE A 52 -25.78 -12.34 -31.14
C ILE A 52 -25.79 -11.96 -32.63
N THR A 53 -26.03 -12.93 -33.50
CA THR A 53 -26.06 -12.73 -34.95
C THR A 53 -27.30 -11.95 -35.36
N ASP A 54 -28.45 -12.22 -34.75
CA ASP A 54 -29.70 -11.52 -35.00
C ASP A 54 -29.59 -10.05 -34.60
N LYS A 55 -29.14 -9.77 -33.37
CA LYS A 55 -28.87 -8.40 -32.88
C LYS A 55 -27.89 -7.67 -33.79
N SER A 56 -26.86 -8.36 -34.31
CA SER A 56 -25.89 -7.80 -35.25
C SER A 56 -26.51 -7.46 -36.62
N LEU A 57 -27.28 -8.39 -37.19
CA LEU A 57 -27.98 -8.19 -38.45
C LEU A 57 -29.01 -7.07 -38.36
N ASP A 58 -29.77 -7.02 -37.27
CA ASP A 58 -30.79 -6.00 -37.07
C ASP A 58 -30.18 -4.61 -36.92
N TRP A 59 -29.04 -4.51 -36.23
CA TRP A 59 -28.27 -3.27 -36.19
C TRP A 59 -27.76 -2.85 -37.58
N ILE A 60 -27.18 -3.77 -38.36
CA ILE A 60 -26.71 -3.44 -39.73
C ILE A 60 -27.88 -2.97 -40.61
N LYS A 61 -29.05 -3.62 -40.53
CA LYS A 61 -30.25 -3.23 -41.29
C LYS A 61 -30.74 -1.83 -40.91
N ALA A 62 -30.66 -1.48 -39.62
CA ALA A 62 -31.12 -0.21 -39.06
C ALA A 62 -30.08 0.93 -39.15
N ARG A 63 -28.85 0.65 -39.61
CA ARG A 63 -27.77 1.64 -39.67
C ARG A 63 -28.11 2.83 -40.57
N ASP A 64 -27.46 3.95 -40.30
CA ASP A 64 -27.41 5.07 -41.24
C ASP A 64 -26.61 4.66 -42.49
N ARG A 65 -27.31 4.58 -43.64
CA ARG A 65 -26.74 4.12 -44.91
C ARG A 65 -25.77 5.14 -45.53
N ASP A 66 -25.80 6.39 -45.08
CA ASP A 66 -24.94 7.46 -45.59
C ASP A 66 -23.64 7.61 -44.77
N ARG A 67 -23.45 6.79 -43.72
CA ARG A 67 -22.28 6.81 -42.84
C ARG A 67 -21.49 5.49 -42.91
N PRO A 68 -20.15 5.52 -42.75
CA PRO A 68 -19.37 4.30 -42.55
C PRO A 68 -19.77 3.63 -41.23
N PHE A 69 -19.61 2.32 -41.15
CA PHE A 69 -19.93 1.55 -39.95
C PHE A 69 -18.76 0.66 -39.53
N PHE A 70 -18.71 0.31 -38.25
CA PHE A 70 -17.81 -0.69 -37.68
C PHE A 70 -18.62 -1.60 -36.75
N LEU A 71 -18.59 -2.90 -37.01
CA LEU A 71 -19.32 -3.90 -36.23
C LEU A 71 -18.37 -4.97 -35.71
N MET A 72 -18.43 -5.21 -34.41
CA MET A 72 -17.84 -6.37 -33.76
C MET A 72 -18.96 -7.34 -33.37
N CYS A 73 -18.94 -8.53 -33.96
CA CYS A 73 -19.85 -9.63 -33.65
C CYS A 73 -19.05 -10.72 -32.95
N HIS A 74 -19.14 -10.79 -31.62
CA HIS A 74 -18.30 -11.63 -30.78
C HIS A 74 -19.11 -12.77 -30.16
N HIS A 75 -19.09 -13.95 -30.76
CA HIS A 75 -19.84 -15.09 -30.24
C HIS A 75 -19.25 -15.66 -28.92
N LYS A 76 -20.11 -16.29 -28.11
CA LYS A 76 -19.70 -17.06 -26.91
C LYS A 76 -18.90 -18.32 -27.29
N ALA A 77 -19.39 -19.05 -28.30
CA ALA A 77 -18.79 -20.30 -28.71
C ALA A 77 -17.35 -20.08 -29.22
N PRO A 78 -16.43 -21.02 -28.97
CA PRO A 78 -16.64 -22.33 -28.35
C PRO A 78 -16.20 -22.36 -26.88
N HIS A 79 -16.59 -21.40 -26.03
CA HIS A 79 -16.23 -21.50 -24.61
C HIS A 79 -16.96 -22.66 -23.91
N ARG A 80 -16.30 -23.32 -22.95
CA ARG A 80 -16.89 -24.36 -22.10
C ARG A 80 -18.25 -23.93 -21.52
N SER A 81 -19.24 -24.83 -21.43
CA SER A 81 -19.16 -26.31 -21.50
C SER A 81 -19.61 -26.94 -22.84
N TRP A 82 -19.41 -26.23 -23.96
CA TRP A 82 -19.68 -26.69 -25.33
C TRP A 82 -21.08 -27.27 -25.55
N GLU A 83 -22.09 -26.55 -25.09
CA GLU A 83 -23.48 -26.93 -25.29
C GLU A 83 -23.92 -26.48 -26.69
N CYS A 84 -24.12 -27.44 -27.60
CA CYS A 84 -24.53 -27.15 -28.97
C CYS A 84 -26.03 -26.86 -29.05
N ASP A 85 -26.41 -26.10 -30.08
CA ASP A 85 -27.80 -25.96 -30.50
C ASP A 85 -28.39 -27.36 -30.79
N ASP A 86 -29.66 -27.56 -30.42
CA ASP A 86 -30.40 -28.79 -30.66
C ASP A 86 -30.36 -29.20 -32.14
N LYS A 87 -30.38 -28.23 -33.06
CA LYS A 87 -30.32 -28.51 -34.50
C LYS A 87 -29.03 -29.20 -34.93
N HIS A 88 -27.93 -29.08 -34.17
CA HIS A 88 -26.61 -29.64 -34.50
C HIS A 88 -26.27 -30.93 -33.74
N LYS A 89 -27.11 -31.39 -32.80
CA LYS A 89 -26.84 -32.61 -31.99
C LYS A 89 -26.56 -33.87 -32.81
N HIS A 90 -27.09 -33.93 -34.04
CA HIS A 90 -26.96 -35.09 -34.92
C HIS A 90 -25.65 -35.14 -35.72
N LEU A 91 -24.83 -34.09 -35.68
CA LEU A 91 -23.58 -33.97 -36.46
C LEU A 91 -22.37 -34.62 -35.77
N TYR A 92 -21.30 -34.84 -36.53
CA TYR A 92 -20.02 -35.39 -36.05
C TYR A 92 -20.17 -36.68 -35.23
N LYS A 93 -20.91 -37.66 -35.76
CA LYS A 93 -21.11 -38.97 -35.10
C LYS A 93 -19.95 -39.94 -35.33
N ASP A 94 -19.21 -39.74 -36.41
CA ASP A 94 -18.04 -40.56 -36.73
C ASP A 94 -16.89 -40.25 -35.75
N PRO A 95 -16.02 -41.23 -35.44
CA PRO A 95 -14.85 -41.00 -34.60
C PRO A 95 -13.94 -39.91 -35.19
N ILE A 96 -13.57 -38.95 -34.36
CA ILE A 96 -12.64 -37.87 -34.68
C ILE A 96 -11.22 -38.41 -34.52
N ARG A 97 -10.34 -38.08 -35.47
CA ARG A 97 -8.93 -38.53 -35.42
C ARG A 97 -8.27 -38.00 -34.13
N LEU A 98 -7.66 -38.90 -33.36
CA LEU A 98 -6.79 -38.52 -32.24
C LEU A 98 -5.51 -37.85 -32.78
N PRO A 99 -5.08 -36.73 -32.21
CA PRO A 99 -3.78 -36.15 -32.51
C PRO A 99 -2.64 -37.12 -32.21
N ASP A 100 -1.59 -37.08 -33.03
CA ASP A 100 -0.42 -37.95 -32.87
C ASP A 100 0.31 -37.67 -31.54
N THR A 101 0.11 -36.48 -30.95
CA THR A 101 0.65 -36.04 -29.66
C THR A 101 -0.31 -36.22 -28.48
N PHE A 102 -1.46 -36.88 -28.64
CA PHE A 102 -2.47 -36.99 -27.58
C PHE A 102 -1.96 -37.66 -26.30
N SER A 103 -1.04 -38.61 -26.42
CA SER A 103 -0.46 -39.38 -25.31
C SER A 103 0.92 -38.89 -24.87
N ASP A 104 1.25 -37.63 -25.16
CA ASP A 104 2.55 -37.03 -24.83
C ASP A 104 2.85 -37.10 -23.32
N ASP A 105 4.10 -37.43 -22.98
CA ASP A 105 4.60 -37.58 -21.61
C ASP A 105 5.41 -36.37 -21.12
N TYR A 106 5.63 -35.38 -21.99
CA TYR A 106 6.32 -34.12 -21.73
C TYR A 106 7.78 -34.26 -21.28
N LYS A 107 8.41 -35.44 -21.44
CA LYS A 107 9.74 -35.70 -20.86
C LYS A 107 10.87 -34.85 -21.45
N ASN A 108 10.67 -34.31 -22.65
CA ASN A 108 11.65 -33.54 -23.41
C ASN A 108 11.27 -32.04 -23.50
N ARG A 109 10.39 -31.58 -22.62
CA ARG A 109 9.87 -30.21 -22.57
C ARG A 109 9.99 -29.61 -21.18
N ALA A 110 9.73 -28.32 -21.08
CA ALA A 110 9.70 -27.60 -19.82
C ALA A 110 8.72 -28.24 -18.85
N LYS A 111 9.08 -28.20 -17.57
CA LYS A 111 8.27 -28.70 -16.47
C LYS A 111 6.91 -28.02 -16.38
N ALA A 112 6.79 -26.78 -16.85
CA ALA A 112 5.51 -26.08 -16.98
C ALA A 112 4.48 -26.87 -17.81
N ALA A 113 4.90 -27.53 -18.89
CA ALA A 113 4.02 -28.36 -19.72
C ALA A 113 3.41 -29.52 -18.92
N LYS A 114 4.20 -30.15 -18.04
CA LYS A 114 3.74 -31.30 -17.24
C LYS A 114 2.78 -30.90 -16.10
N ILE A 115 2.91 -29.69 -15.55
CA ILE A 115 2.19 -29.27 -14.34
C ILE A 115 0.79 -28.71 -14.64
N ALA A 116 0.55 -28.21 -15.85
CA ALA A 116 -0.72 -27.61 -16.20
C ALA A 116 -1.90 -28.59 -16.07
N LYS A 117 -2.99 -28.10 -15.48
CA LYS A 117 -4.26 -28.80 -15.23
C LYS A 117 -5.29 -28.49 -16.33
N MET A 118 -4.93 -28.84 -17.56
CA MET A 118 -5.80 -28.68 -18.74
C MET A 118 -5.76 -29.92 -19.65
N ARG A 119 -5.55 -31.11 -19.08
CA ARG A 119 -5.46 -32.37 -19.84
C ARG A 119 -6.81 -33.02 -20.06
N VAL A 120 -7.13 -33.40 -21.30
CA VAL A 120 -8.39 -34.06 -21.68
C VAL A 120 -8.66 -35.28 -20.78
N ILE A 121 -7.61 -36.03 -20.45
CA ILE A 121 -7.70 -37.25 -19.65
C ILE A 121 -8.02 -36.94 -18.18
N GLU A 122 -7.47 -35.87 -17.60
CA GLU A 122 -7.44 -35.64 -16.15
C GLU A 122 -8.39 -34.53 -15.70
N ASP A 123 -8.58 -33.50 -16.52
CA ASP A 123 -9.12 -32.21 -16.07
C ASP A 123 -10.52 -31.86 -16.59
N LEU A 124 -11.08 -32.61 -17.55
CA LEU A 124 -12.46 -32.42 -18.04
C LEU A 124 -13.51 -32.79 -16.98
N THR A 125 -14.59 -32.02 -16.94
CA THR A 125 -15.72 -32.21 -16.01
C THR A 125 -16.82 -33.07 -16.61
N TYR A 126 -17.77 -33.50 -15.77
CA TYR A 126 -18.98 -34.17 -16.26
C TYR A 126 -19.78 -33.28 -17.20
N GLN A 127 -19.89 -31.99 -16.88
CA GLN A 127 -20.65 -31.03 -17.67
C GLN A 127 -20.02 -30.79 -19.05
N ASP A 128 -18.69 -30.67 -19.12
CA ASP A 128 -17.95 -30.52 -20.38
C ASP A 128 -18.32 -31.60 -21.40
N LEU A 129 -18.49 -32.83 -20.93
CA LEU A 129 -18.75 -34.00 -21.76
C LEU A 129 -20.25 -34.32 -21.94
N GLY A 130 -21.14 -33.48 -21.40
CA GLY A 130 -22.58 -33.71 -21.42
C GLY A 130 -23.00 -34.96 -20.65
N LEU A 131 -22.35 -35.21 -19.51
CA LEU A 131 -22.58 -36.38 -18.66
C LEU A 131 -23.28 -35.98 -17.35
N VAL A 132 -24.02 -36.91 -16.77
CA VAL A 132 -24.60 -36.76 -15.43
C VAL A 132 -23.49 -36.85 -14.38
N GLN A 133 -23.37 -35.82 -13.54
CA GLN A 133 -22.51 -35.85 -12.35
C GLN A 133 -23.19 -36.66 -11.23
N PRO A 134 -22.57 -37.71 -10.68
CA PRO A 134 -23.14 -38.46 -9.56
C PRO A 134 -23.05 -37.69 -8.23
N ASP A 135 -24.00 -37.94 -7.32
CA ASP A 135 -23.95 -37.42 -5.95
C ASP A 135 -22.76 -37.99 -5.18
N GLY A 136 -21.93 -37.12 -4.58
CA GLY A 136 -20.82 -37.55 -3.74
C GLY A 136 -19.72 -36.51 -3.53
N GLY A 137 -18.74 -36.91 -2.71
CA GLY A 137 -17.51 -36.15 -2.43
C GLY A 137 -16.35 -36.53 -3.34
N ARG A 138 -15.11 -36.57 -2.82
CA ARG A 138 -13.90 -36.88 -3.62
C ARG A 138 -13.96 -38.17 -4.47
N ARG A 139 -14.78 -39.15 -4.08
CA ARG A 139 -14.96 -40.42 -4.82
C ARG A 139 -15.55 -40.24 -6.22
N VAL A 140 -16.31 -39.17 -6.45
CA VAL A 140 -16.91 -38.86 -7.76
C VAL A 140 -16.08 -37.83 -8.54
N GLY A 141 -14.89 -37.46 -8.05
CA GLY A 141 -14.01 -36.48 -8.69
C GLY A 141 -13.59 -35.32 -7.79
N GLU A 142 -12.47 -34.68 -8.12
CA GLU A 142 -12.03 -33.45 -7.48
C GLU A 142 -12.95 -32.27 -7.84
N PRO A 143 -13.27 -31.37 -6.91
CA PRO A 143 -14.06 -30.17 -7.22
C PRO A 143 -13.27 -29.22 -8.12
N VAL A 144 -13.97 -28.55 -9.04
CA VAL A 144 -13.42 -27.41 -9.77
C VAL A 144 -13.40 -26.21 -8.83
N LEU A 145 -12.21 -25.66 -8.55
CA LEU A 145 -12.06 -24.52 -7.65
C LEU A 145 -12.29 -23.21 -8.43
N GLN A 146 -13.55 -22.84 -8.62
CA GLN A 146 -13.94 -21.53 -9.15
C GLN A 146 -15.08 -21.02 -8.26
N GLU A 147 -14.75 -20.14 -7.31
CA GLU A 147 -15.71 -19.36 -6.51
C GLU A 147 -16.59 -20.13 -5.50
N LYS A 148 -17.20 -19.37 -4.59
CA LYS A 148 -18.08 -19.91 -3.53
C LYS A 148 -19.39 -20.38 -4.16
N GLY A 149 -19.69 -21.68 -4.06
CA GLY A 149 -20.99 -22.24 -4.46
C GLY A 149 -20.96 -23.14 -5.71
N ASN A 150 -19.83 -23.27 -6.40
CA ASN A 150 -19.69 -24.20 -7.52
C ASN A 150 -19.61 -25.66 -7.04
N SER A 151 -20.45 -26.54 -7.60
CA SER A 151 -20.51 -27.98 -7.29
C SER A 151 -19.92 -28.89 -8.36
N GLU A 152 -19.40 -28.34 -9.46
CA GLU A 152 -18.83 -29.11 -10.57
C GLU A 152 -17.58 -29.90 -10.15
N ARG A 153 -17.44 -31.10 -10.72
CA ARG A 153 -16.33 -32.01 -10.47
C ARG A 153 -15.68 -32.51 -11.76
N LYS A 154 -14.37 -32.70 -11.69
CA LYS A 154 -13.58 -33.38 -12.73
C LYS A 154 -13.95 -34.87 -12.78
N ILE A 155 -13.96 -35.47 -13.96
CA ILE A 155 -14.17 -36.92 -14.08
C ILE A 155 -12.88 -37.62 -13.61
N PRO A 156 -12.91 -38.42 -12.53
CA PRO A 156 -11.69 -39.00 -11.97
C PRO A 156 -11.01 -39.97 -12.95
N VAL A 157 -9.68 -40.09 -12.83
CA VAL A 157 -8.92 -41.14 -13.50
C VAL A 157 -8.76 -42.31 -12.51
N PRO A 158 -9.35 -43.49 -12.78
CA PRO A 158 -9.27 -44.63 -11.86
C PRO A 158 -7.83 -45.05 -11.57
N GLY A 159 -7.50 -45.35 -10.31
CA GLY A 159 -6.15 -45.79 -9.93
C GLY A 159 -5.91 -47.28 -10.17
N SER A 160 -6.98 -48.08 -10.35
CA SER A 160 -6.90 -49.53 -10.59
C SER A 160 -7.87 -50.01 -11.65
N VAL A 161 -7.59 -51.20 -12.22
CA VAL A 161 -8.49 -51.88 -13.18
C VAL A 161 -9.85 -52.18 -12.55
N ALA A 162 -9.89 -52.51 -11.25
CA ALA A 162 -11.14 -52.76 -10.53
C ALA A 162 -12.02 -51.51 -10.43
N GLU A 163 -11.42 -50.35 -10.14
CA GLU A 163 -12.12 -49.06 -10.11
C GLU A 163 -12.64 -48.68 -11.50
N LEU A 164 -11.81 -48.84 -12.54
CA LEU A 164 -12.22 -48.59 -13.92
C LEU A 164 -13.41 -49.46 -14.33
N HIS A 165 -13.36 -50.77 -14.06
CA HIS A 165 -14.47 -51.68 -14.37
C HIS A 165 -15.76 -51.36 -13.60
N SER A 166 -15.66 -50.69 -12.46
CA SER A 166 -16.80 -50.23 -11.67
C SER A 166 -17.33 -48.86 -12.09
N MET A 167 -16.55 -48.06 -12.83
CA MET A 167 -16.93 -46.73 -13.29
C MET A 167 -18.10 -46.82 -14.27
N ARG A 168 -19.07 -45.92 -14.09
CA ARG A 168 -20.22 -45.74 -14.99
C ARG A 168 -20.31 -44.26 -15.31
N LEU A 169 -20.27 -43.91 -16.60
CA LEU A 169 -20.56 -42.56 -17.09
C LEU A 169 -21.90 -42.59 -17.80
N ILE A 170 -22.75 -41.60 -17.56
CA ILE A 170 -24.15 -41.60 -18.04
C ILE A 170 -24.36 -40.36 -18.91
N ASP A 171 -24.88 -40.55 -20.11
CA ASP A 171 -25.29 -39.48 -21.02
C ASP A 171 -26.41 -38.63 -20.40
N LYS A 172 -26.29 -37.30 -20.41
CA LYS A 172 -27.31 -36.39 -19.86
C LYS A 172 -28.58 -36.34 -20.72
N ASP A 173 -28.48 -36.59 -22.02
CA ASP A 173 -29.59 -36.43 -22.97
C ASP A 173 -30.44 -37.70 -23.08
N ASP A 174 -29.81 -38.88 -23.13
CA ASP A 174 -30.52 -40.15 -23.37
C ASP A 174 -30.33 -41.24 -22.29
N GLY A 175 -29.49 -40.97 -21.28
CA GLY A 175 -29.23 -41.91 -20.20
C GLY A 175 -28.36 -43.11 -20.56
N THR A 176 -27.74 -43.14 -21.73
CA THR A 176 -26.82 -44.21 -22.15
C THR A 176 -25.69 -44.37 -21.13
N ILE A 177 -25.42 -45.62 -20.72
CA ILE A 177 -24.39 -45.95 -19.74
C ILE A 177 -23.13 -46.43 -20.46
N PHE A 178 -22.00 -45.80 -20.18
CA PHE A 178 -20.69 -46.15 -20.71
C PHE A 178 -19.82 -46.84 -19.65
N THR A 179 -19.09 -47.87 -20.10
CA THR A 179 -18.15 -48.68 -19.31
C THR A 179 -16.86 -48.89 -20.09
N PHE A 180 -15.74 -49.08 -19.41
CA PHE A 180 -14.42 -49.12 -20.02
C PHE A 180 -13.62 -50.33 -19.54
N GLY A 181 -12.93 -51.01 -20.46
CA GLY A 181 -12.04 -52.14 -20.19
C GLY A 181 -10.57 -51.73 -20.03
N SER A 182 -10.19 -50.53 -20.46
CA SER A 182 -8.83 -49.99 -20.27
C SER A 182 -8.82 -48.47 -20.06
N HIS A 183 -7.76 -47.95 -19.45
CA HIS A 183 -7.57 -46.50 -19.31
C HIS A 183 -7.46 -45.78 -20.66
N ALA A 184 -6.95 -46.47 -21.69
CA ALA A 184 -6.89 -45.95 -23.06
C ALA A 184 -8.29 -45.75 -23.64
N GLU A 185 -9.20 -46.70 -23.44
CA GLU A 185 -10.61 -46.57 -23.87
C GLU A 185 -11.31 -45.40 -23.17
N LEU A 186 -11.05 -45.18 -21.87
CA LEU A 186 -11.60 -44.02 -21.15
C LEU A 186 -11.03 -42.70 -21.69
N ALA A 187 -9.72 -42.64 -21.95
CA ALA A 187 -9.06 -41.45 -22.49
C ALA A 187 -9.59 -41.08 -23.88
N GLU A 188 -9.70 -42.08 -24.78
CA GLU A 188 -10.28 -41.91 -26.11
C GLU A 188 -11.74 -41.49 -26.02
N PHE A 189 -12.54 -42.10 -25.15
CA PHE A 189 -13.93 -41.69 -24.94
C PHE A 189 -14.06 -40.22 -24.52
N LYS A 190 -13.25 -39.76 -23.56
CA LYS A 190 -13.24 -38.36 -23.12
C LYS A 190 -12.91 -37.42 -24.30
N PHE A 191 -11.88 -37.76 -25.08
CA PHE A 191 -11.49 -37.01 -26.28
C PHE A 191 -12.62 -36.95 -27.32
N GLN A 192 -13.20 -38.09 -27.69
CA GLN A 192 -14.27 -38.16 -28.69
C GLN A 192 -15.45 -37.27 -28.28
N ARG A 193 -15.92 -37.37 -27.04
CA ARG A 193 -17.04 -36.54 -26.57
C ARG A 193 -16.71 -35.06 -26.56
N TYR A 194 -15.54 -34.69 -26.05
CA TYR A 194 -15.07 -33.31 -26.05
C TYR A 194 -15.09 -32.73 -27.47
N MET A 195 -14.43 -33.40 -28.41
CA MET A 195 -14.29 -32.89 -29.77
C MET A 195 -15.60 -32.88 -30.56
N GLN A 196 -16.46 -33.88 -30.38
CA GLN A 196 -17.78 -33.89 -31.01
C GLN A 196 -18.64 -32.73 -30.50
N ARG A 197 -18.63 -32.46 -29.20
CA ARG A 197 -19.36 -31.32 -28.60
C ARG A 197 -18.78 -29.99 -29.06
N TYR A 198 -17.46 -29.84 -29.04
CA TYR A 198 -16.76 -28.67 -29.55
C TYR A 198 -17.16 -28.36 -31.00
N LEU A 199 -17.02 -29.32 -31.92
CA LEU A 199 -17.31 -29.13 -33.34
C LEU A 199 -18.79 -28.80 -33.60
N ARG A 200 -19.73 -29.36 -32.84
CA ARG A 200 -21.15 -28.99 -32.94
C ARG A 200 -21.41 -27.54 -32.57
N THR A 201 -20.69 -26.98 -31.59
CA THR A 201 -20.78 -25.54 -31.28
C THR A 201 -20.14 -24.67 -32.36
N ILE A 202 -19.07 -25.15 -33.01
CA ILE A 202 -18.45 -24.48 -34.15
C ILE A 202 -19.39 -24.45 -35.35
N GLN A 203 -20.18 -25.50 -35.60
CA GLN A 203 -21.17 -25.47 -36.68
C GLN A 203 -22.16 -24.31 -36.52
N SER A 204 -22.56 -23.97 -35.27
CA SER A 204 -23.41 -22.80 -35.05
C SER A 204 -22.72 -21.48 -35.41
N ILE A 205 -21.40 -21.37 -35.24
CA ILE A 205 -20.63 -20.21 -35.72
C ILE A 205 -20.66 -20.17 -37.24
N ASP A 206 -20.38 -21.30 -37.90
CA ASP A 206 -20.33 -21.42 -39.36
C ASP A 206 -21.67 -21.00 -40.02
N ASP A 207 -22.79 -21.53 -39.53
CA ASP A 207 -24.13 -21.17 -40.01
C ASP A 207 -24.38 -19.64 -39.89
N ASN A 208 -23.98 -19.04 -38.77
CA ASN A 208 -24.24 -17.63 -38.48
C ASN A 208 -23.29 -16.66 -39.18
N VAL A 209 -22.03 -17.03 -39.38
CA VAL A 209 -21.12 -16.31 -40.27
C VAL A 209 -21.66 -16.34 -41.70
N GLY A 210 -22.17 -17.49 -42.15
CA GLY A 210 -22.87 -17.63 -43.44
C GLY A 210 -24.02 -16.64 -43.56
N ARG A 211 -24.91 -16.56 -42.56
CA ARG A 211 -26.03 -15.59 -42.53
C ARG A 211 -25.57 -14.13 -42.66
N LEU A 212 -24.48 -13.75 -41.98
CA LEU A 212 -23.92 -12.39 -42.07
C LEU A 212 -23.37 -12.11 -43.48
N LEU A 213 -22.62 -13.05 -44.05
CA LEU A 213 -22.06 -12.92 -45.39
C LEU A 213 -23.15 -12.87 -46.47
N ASP A 214 -24.16 -13.74 -46.37
CA ASP A 214 -25.31 -13.77 -47.27
C ASP A 214 -26.07 -12.43 -47.26
N TYR A 215 -26.24 -11.84 -46.08
CA TYR A 215 -26.87 -10.52 -45.97
C TYR A 215 -26.03 -9.44 -46.66
N LEU A 216 -24.71 -9.40 -46.40
CA LEU A 216 -23.82 -8.43 -47.05
C LEU A 216 -23.83 -8.56 -48.58
N ASP A 217 -23.88 -9.79 -49.10
CA ASP A 217 -23.92 -10.08 -50.54
C ASP A 217 -25.28 -9.80 -51.17
N SER A 218 -26.37 -9.87 -50.39
CA SER A 218 -27.72 -9.56 -50.86
C SER A 218 -27.98 -8.05 -51.04
N GLU A 219 -27.25 -7.20 -50.31
CA GLU A 219 -27.41 -5.75 -50.35
C GLU A 219 -26.53 -5.10 -51.43
N PRO A 220 -27.09 -4.32 -52.37
CA PRO A 220 -26.33 -3.72 -53.46
C PRO A 220 -25.12 -2.90 -52.98
N GLN A 221 -23.94 -3.21 -53.51
CA GLN A 221 -22.66 -2.51 -53.25
C GLN A 221 -22.13 -2.60 -51.81
N LEU A 222 -22.84 -3.28 -50.90
CA LEU A 222 -22.42 -3.34 -49.50
C LEU A 222 -21.21 -4.26 -49.32
N ALA A 223 -21.24 -5.46 -49.89
CA ALA A 223 -20.11 -6.39 -49.84
C ALA A 223 -18.83 -5.84 -50.50
N ASP A 224 -18.97 -5.12 -51.63
CA ASP A 224 -17.82 -4.55 -52.35
C ASP A 224 -17.09 -3.45 -51.56
N ASN A 225 -17.80 -2.80 -50.63
CA ASN A 225 -17.29 -1.69 -49.83
C ASN A 225 -17.15 -2.03 -48.33
N THR A 226 -17.22 -3.31 -47.97
CA THR A 226 -17.06 -3.79 -46.59
C THR A 226 -15.85 -4.70 -46.50
N ILE A 227 -14.98 -4.45 -45.51
CA ILE A 227 -13.91 -5.38 -45.15
C ILE A 227 -14.49 -6.33 -44.11
N VAL A 228 -14.52 -7.62 -44.41
CA VAL A 228 -14.93 -8.65 -43.44
C VAL A 228 -13.69 -9.36 -42.95
N ILE A 229 -13.52 -9.42 -41.62
CA ILE A 229 -12.41 -10.09 -40.96
C ILE A 229 -13.01 -11.18 -40.07
N TYR A 230 -12.64 -12.43 -40.30
CA TYR A 230 -12.95 -13.55 -39.43
C TYR A 230 -11.66 -13.96 -38.71
N THR A 231 -11.69 -13.87 -37.39
CA THR A 231 -10.54 -14.15 -36.54
C THR A 231 -10.96 -14.60 -35.13
N SER A 232 -10.00 -14.98 -34.31
CA SER A 232 -10.19 -15.41 -32.93
C SER A 232 -9.37 -14.53 -31.98
N ASP A 233 -9.62 -14.61 -30.69
CA ASP A 233 -8.76 -13.98 -29.67
C ASP A 233 -7.38 -14.68 -29.59
N GLN A 234 -7.36 -16.03 -29.75
CA GLN A 234 -6.17 -16.87 -29.88
C GLN A 234 -6.51 -18.26 -30.46
N GLY A 235 -5.49 -19.13 -30.65
CA GLY A 235 -5.66 -20.54 -30.99
C GLY A 235 -6.22 -21.38 -29.84
N PHE A 236 -6.36 -22.70 -30.04
CA PHE A 236 -6.93 -23.62 -29.05
C PHE A 236 -6.38 -25.05 -29.23
N PHE A 237 -5.98 -25.71 -28.14
CA PHE A 237 -5.66 -27.14 -28.18
C PHE A 237 -6.94 -27.99 -28.30
N LEU A 238 -7.03 -28.75 -29.36
CA LEU A 238 -8.14 -29.66 -29.66
C LEU A 238 -7.82 -31.10 -29.24
N GLY A 239 -6.86 -31.27 -28.33
CA GLY A 239 -6.33 -32.55 -27.86
C GLY A 239 -4.87 -32.77 -28.24
N GLU A 240 -4.26 -31.89 -29.03
CA GLU A 240 -2.81 -31.89 -29.26
C GLU A 240 -2.10 -31.76 -27.91
N HIS A 241 -1.04 -32.54 -27.73
CA HIS A 241 -0.34 -32.73 -26.46
C HIS A 241 -1.24 -33.19 -25.30
N GLY A 242 -2.44 -33.72 -25.59
CA GLY A 242 -3.41 -34.13 -24.59
C GLY A 242 -4.14 -32.95 -23.90
N TRP A 243 -4.00 -31.71 -24.37
CA TRP A 243 -4.59 -30.53 -23.73
C TRP A 243 -5.92 -30.06 -24.35
N PHE A 244 -6.72 -29.33 -23.56
CA PHE A 244 -7.92 -28.62 -24.00
C PHE A 244 -7.96 -27.18 -23.44
N ASP A 245 -7.11 -26.27 -23.90
CA ASP A 245 -7.23 -24.83 -23.57
C ASP A 245 -6.29 -24.01 -24.50
N LYS A 246 -5.95 -22.78 -24.11
CA LYS A 246 -5.20 -21.81 -24.90
C LYS A 246 -4.26 -20.95 -24.06
N ARG A 247 -3.28 -21.60 -23.42
CA ARG A 247 -2.44 -20.98 -22.37
C ARG A 247 -0.96 -20.85 -22.69
N PHE A 248 -0.47 -21.57 -23.69
CA PHE A 248 0.96 -21.71 -23.95
C PHE A 248 1.36 -21.15 -25.30
N MET A 249 2.66 -20.97 -25.51
CA MET A 249 3.19 -20.53 -26.80
C MET A 249 3.47 -21.71 -27.75
N TYR A 250 2.72 -22.83 -27.69
CA TYR A 250 2.81 -23.91 -28.69
C TYR A 250 1.87 -23.64 -29.87
N GLU A 251 2.23 -24.08 -31.08
CA GLU A 251 1.65 -23.64 -32.36
C GLU A 251 0.13 -23.70 -32.39
N GLU A 252 -0.50 -24.76 -31.88
CA GLU A 252 -1.95 -24.93 -31.92
C GLU A 252 -2.72 -23.87 -31.12
N SER A 253 -2.13 -23.42 -30.01
CA SER A 253 -2.70 -22.34 -29.18
C SER A 253 -2.18 -20.95 -29.55
N PHE A 254 -1.02 -20.89 -30.21
CA PHE A 254 -0.33 -19.65 -30.56
C PHE A 254 -0.81 -19.06 -31.89
N GLN A 255 -1.18 -19.91 -32.85
CA GLN A 255 -1.72 -19.48 -34.14
C GLN A 255 -3.23 -19.24 -34.08
N MET A 256 -3.72 -18.23 -34.81
CA MET A 256 -5.14 -17.95 -34.95
C MET A 256 -5.58 -17.98 -36.41
N PRO A 257 -6.86 -18.30 -36.69
CA PRO A 257 -7.42 -18.04 -38.00
C PRO A 257 -7.44 -16.52 -38.26
N LEU A 258 -7.00 -16.12 -39.45
CA LEU A 258 -7.16 -14.75 -39.95
C LEU A 258 -7.60 -14.84 -41.41
N LEU A 259 -8.91 -14.76 -41.63
CA LEU A 259 -9.50 -14.72 -42.97
C LEU A 259 -10.03 -13.31 -43.22
N ILE A 260 -9.66 -12.73 -44.36
CA ILE A 260 -10.07 -11.37 -44.72
C ILE A 260 -10.67 -11.37 -46.11
N ARG A 261 -11.86 -10.79 -46.24
CA ARG A 261 -12.54 -10.56 -47.50
C ARG A 261 -12.66 -9.05 -47.72
N TYR A 262 -12.01 -8.56 -48.78
CA TYR A 262 -12.24 -7.22 -49.30
C TYR A 262 -12.04 -7.21 -50.82
N PRO A 263 -13.10 -7.43 -51.62
CA PRO A 263 -13.00 -7.65 -53.07
C PRO A 263 -12.29 -6.54 -53.85
N LYS A 264 -12.29 -5.32 -53.33
CA LYS A 264 -11.68 -4.14 -53.97
C LYS A 264 -10.15 -4.18 -54.00
N GLU A 265 -9.50 -4.79 -53.01
CA GLU A 265 -8.03 -4.75 -52.87
C GLU A 265 -7.37 -6.11 -52.64
N ILE A 266 -8.12 -7.13 -52.25
CA ILE A 266 -7.59 -8.46 -51.91
C ILE A 266 -7.97 -9.45 -53.01
N VAL A 267 -6.97 -10.13 -53.57
CA VAL A 267 -7.19 -11.19 -54.57
C VAL A 267 -7.82 -12.40 -53.86
N ALA A 268 -8.99 -12.83 -54.33
CA ALA A 268 -9.67 -13.98 -53.74
C ALA A 268 -8.77 -15.23 -53.73
N ALA A 269 -8.85 -16.00 -52.64
CA ALA A 269 -8.07 -17.22 -52.39
C ALA A 269 -6.53 -17.03 -52.35
N SER A 270 -6.03 -15.81 -52.17
CA SER A 270 -4.60 -15.59 -51.87
C SER A 270 -4.25 -16.03 -50.45
N VAL A 271 -3.03 -16.54 -50.26
CA VAL A 271 -2.45 -16.87 -48.95
C VAL A 271 -1.26 -15.96 -48.69
N CYS A 272 -1.11 -15.49 -47.45
CA CYS A 272 0.02 -14.70 -47.00
C CYS A 272 0.77 -15.51 -45.93
N ASP A 273 2.03 -15.84 -46.19
CA ASP A 273 2.89 -16.61 -45.28
C ASP A 273 3.70 -15.69 -44.33
N ASP A 274 3.52 -14.37 -44.43
CA ASP A 274 4.18 -13.40 -43.56
C ASP A 274 3.55 -13.41 -42.15
N ILE A 275 4.37 -13.19 -41.11
CA ILE A 275 3.89 -13.15 -39.73
C ILE A 275 3.10 -11.86 -39.48
N ILE A 276 1.88 -12.00 -38.98
CA ILE A 276 0.98 -10.90 -38.55
C ILE A 276 0.60 -11.13 -37.08
N CYS A 277 0.59 -10.07 -36.26
CA CYS A 277 0.23 -10.13 -34.84
C CYS A 277 -1.07 -9.35 -34.54
N ASN A 278 -1.78 -9.68 -33.47
CA ASN A 278 -3.04 -9.01 -33.08
C ASN A 278 -2.88 -7.49 -32.89
N VAL A 279 -1.71 -7.04 -32.45
CA VAL A 279 -1.40 -5.61 -32.27
C VAL A 279 -1.44 -4.84 -33.60
N ASP A 280 -1.27 -5.52 -34.74
CA ASP A 280 -1.27 -4.90 -36.07
C ASP A 280 -2.69 -4.59 -36.60
N PHE A 281 -3.73 -5.13 -35.95
CA PHE A 281 -5.11 -5.03 -36.43
C PHE A 281 -5.62 -3.59 -36.39
N ALA A 282 -5.47 -2.91 -35.25
CA ALA A 282 -5.94 -1.54 -35.07
C ALA A 282 -5.27 -0.56 -36.04
N ALA A 283 -3.95 -0.66 -36.22
CA ALA A 283 -3.20 0.16 -37.17
C ALA A 283 -3.69 -0.08 -38.62
N THR A 284 -4.02 -1.32 -38.97
CA THR A 284 -4.55 -1.67 -40.30
C THR A 284 -5.97 -1.13 -40.52
N TRP A 285 -6.83 -1.17 -39.50
CA TRP A 285 -8.18 -0.60 -39.60
C TRP A 285 -8.15 0.91 -39.78
N LEU A 286 -7.26 1.62 -39.08
CA LEU A 286 -7.06 3.05 -39.25
C LEU A 286 -6.53 3.39 -40.65
N ASP A 287 -5.58 2.60 -41.19
CA ASP A 287 -5.10 2.77 -42.57
C ASP A 287 -6.24 2.64 -43.59
N TYR A 288 -7.08 1.60 -43.50
CA TYR A 288 -8.25 1.46 -44.37
C TYR A 288 -9.28 2.58 -44.19
N ALA A 289 -9.44 3.10 -42.97
CA ALA A 289 -10.28 4.27 -42.68
C ALA A 289 -9.63 5.60 -43.09
N ASN A 290 -8.40 5.58 -43.61
CA ASN A 290 -7.59 6.76 -43.95
C ASN A 290 -7.40 7.72 -42.75
N LEU A 291 -7.22 7.13 -41.57
CA LEU A 291 -6.95 7.82 -40.31
C LEU A 291 -5.49 7.58 -39.89
N PRO A 292 -4.85 8.57 -39.25
CA PRO A 292 -3.50 8.38 -38.71
C PRO A 292 -3.54 7.42 -37.51
N ALA A 293 -2.58 6.49 -37.46
CA ALA A 293 -2.32 5.72 -36.26
C ALA A 293 -1.73 6.64 -35.16
N PRO A 294 -2.28 6.65 -33.93
CA PRO A 294 -1.69 7.40 -32.82
C PRO A 294 -0.27 6.92 -32.52
N SER A 295 0.62 7.83 -32.11
CA SER A 295 2.04 7.52 -31.87
C SER A 295 2.28 6.53 -30.73
N TYR A 296 1.30 6.30 -29.86
CA TYR A 296 1.35 5.34 -28.76
C TYR A 296 0.77 3.96 -29.13
N MET A 297 0.16 3.82 -30.30
CA MET A 297 -0.42 2.55 -30.75
C MET A 297 0.70 1.59 -31.18
N GLN A 298 0.72 0.42 -30.57
CA GLN A 298 1.60 -0.68 -31.00
C GLN A 298 1.07 -1.30 -32.31
N GLY A 299 1.96 -1.87 -33.11
CA GLY A 299 1.64 -2.55 -34.36
C GLY A 299 1.84 -1.71 -35.63
N THR A 300 1.87 -2.37 -36.79
CA THR A 300 2.03 -1.74 -38.11
C THR A 300 0.95 -2.22 -39.07
N SER A 301 0.43 -1.34 -39.92
CA SER A 301 -0.57 -1.75 -40.92
C SER A 301 -0.05 -2.85 -41.84
N PHE A 302 -0.75 -4.00 -41.89
CA PHE A 302 -0.47 -5.10 -42.81
C PHE A 302 -1.22 -4.99 -44.14
N ARG A 303 -1.88 -3.87 -44.44
CA ARG A 303 -2.56 -3.64 -45.73
C ARG A 303 -1.66 -3.93 -46.95
N PRO A 304 -0.35 -3.58 -46.98
CA PRO A 304 0.52 -3.96 -48.09
C PRO A 304 0.64 -5.48 -48.29
N LEU A 305 0.61 -6.26 -47.21
CA LEU A 305 0.68 -7.73 -47.27
C LEU A 305 -0.56 -8.31 -47.94
N LEU A 306 -1.74 -7.76 -47.65
CA LEU A 306 -3.00 -8.15 -48.29
C LEU A 306 -3.02 -7.87 -49.79
N GLN A 307 -2.14 -6.98 -50.27
CA GLN A 307 -1.93 -6.66 -51.68
C GLN A 307 -0.75 -7.46 -52.28
N GLY A 308 -0.24 -8.48 -51.57
CA GLY A 308 0.87 -9.32 -52.01
C GLY A 308 2.25 -8.63 -51.98
N ARG A 309 2.42 -7.59 -51.16
CA ARG A 309 3.67 -6.82 -51.08
C ARG A 309 4.20 -6.79 -49.65
N THR A 310 5.29 -7.50 -49.38
CA THR A 310 5.98 -7.47 -48.08
C THR A 310 6.93 -6.26 -47.99
N PRO A 311 6.67 -5.26 -47.12
CA PRO A 311 7.58 -4.14 -46.92
C PRO A 311 8.94 -4.59 -46.38
N LYS A 312 10.03 -3.91 -46.74
CA LYS A 312 11.37 -4.19 -46.19
C LYS A 312 11.47 -4.00 -44.68
N SER A 313 10.60 -3.16 -44.12
CA SER A 313 10.51 -2.89 -42.68
C SER A 313 9.63 -3.90 -41.94
N TRP A 314 8.94 -4.82 -42.64
CA TRP A 314 8.06 -5.80 -42.02
C TRP A 314 8.87 -6.79 -41.20
N GLN A 315 8.59 -6.86 -39.90
CA GLN A 315 9.30 -7.76 -39.00
C GLN A 315 8.67 -9.15 -39.09
N GLN A 316 9.46 -10.16 -39.45
CA GLN A 316 9.02 -11.56 -39.53
C GLN A 316 9.13 -12.24 -38.16
N VAL A 317 8.51 -11.64 -37.14
CA VAL A 317 8.60 -12.10 -35.75
C VAL A 317 7.27 -11.92 -35.03
N ALA A 318 6.93 -12.87 -34.18
CA ALA A 318 5.82 -12.76 -33.23
C ALA A 318 6.35 -12.82 -31.81
N TYR A 319 6.02 -11.80 -31.02
CA TYR A 319 6.30 -11.75 -29.58
C TYR A 319 5.07 -12.20 -28.79
N HIS A 320 5.27 -13.02 -27.77
CA HIS A 320 4.20 -13.53 -26.91
C HIS A 320 4.55 -13.31 -25.45
N ARG A 321 3.58 -12.84 -24.65
CA ARG A 321 3.69 -12.81 -23.19
C ARG A 321 2.40 -13.29 -22.54
N TYR A 322 2.54 -14.28 -21.66
CA TYR A 322 1.49 -14.77 -20.79
C TYR A 322 1.80 -14.36 -19.35
N TRP A 323 0.91 -13.57 -18.75
CA TRP A 323 1.11 -12.91 -17.44
C TRP A 323 0.56 -13.70 -16.26
N MET A 324 -0.48 -14.51 -16.48
CA MET A 324 -1.16 -15.23 -15.41
C MET A 324 -0.28 -16.39 -14.93
N HIS A 325 0.01 -16.46 -13.64
CA HIS A 325 0.88 -17.50 -13.07
C HIS A 325 0.14 -18.34 -12.04
N ASN A 326 0.18 -19.66 -12.22
CA ASN A 326 -0.33 -20.66 -11.30
C ASN A 326 -1.79 -20.36 -10.88
N ASP A 327 -2.66 -20.08 -11.85
CA ASP A 327 -4.07 -19.79 -11.59
C ASP A 327 -4.79 -21.01 -11.01
N ILE A 328 -5.92 -20.77 -10.33
CA ILE A 328 -6.65 -21.80 -9.59
C ILE A 328 -7.28 -22.89 -10.46
N ILE A 329 -7.41 -22.64 -11.76
CA ILE A 329 -8.15 -23.50 -12.68
C ILE A 329 -7.17 -24.34 -13.48
N HIS A 330 -6.25 -23.69 -14.20
CA HIS A 330 -5.39 -24.32 -15.20
C HIS A 330 -3.98 -24.59 -14.66
N HIS A 331 -3.57 -23.98 -13.55
CA HIS A 331 -2.21 -24.11 -13.01
C HIS A 331 -1.12 -23.82 -14.09
N ALA A 332 -1.42 -22.93 -15.04
CA ALA A 332 -0.50 -22.58 -16.10
C ALA A 332 0.58 -21.63 -15.58
N TYR A 333 1.85 -21.82 -15.98
CA TYR A 333 2.94 -20.93 -15.59
C TYR A 333 3.16 -19.80 -16.59
N ALA A 334 3.52 -18.65 -16.03
CA ALA A 334 3.74 -17.44 -16.79
C ALA A 334 5.06 -17.52 -17.55
N HIS A 335 5.04 -17.06 -18.81
CA HIS A 335 6.14 -17.18 -19.76
C HIS A 335 6.04 -16.08 -20.82
N TYR A 336 7.14 -15.85 -21.52
CA TYR A 336 7.14 -15.08 -22.76
C TYR A 336 8.12 -15.68 -23.73
N GLY A 337 8.03 -15.29 -24.99
CA GLY A 337 8.90 -15.83 -26.02
C GLY A 337 8.82 -15.07 -27.33
N ILE A 338 9.65 -15.48 -28.27
CA ILE A 338 9.66 -14.98 -29.63
C ILE A 338 9.68 -16.13 -30.63
N ARG A 339 8.91 -15.98 -31.71
CA ARG A 339 8.88 -16.88 -32.84
C ARG A 339 9.25 -16.12 -34.11
N ASN A 340 10.23 -16.63 -34.85
CA ASN A 340 10.48 -16.24 -36.24
C ASN A 340 9.98 -17.36 -37.17
N GLN A 341 10.15 -17.21 -38.48
CA GLN A 341 9.61 -18.18 -39.45
C GLN A 341 9.93 -19.67 -39.17
N ARG A 342 11.06 -19.97 -38.51
CA ARG A 342 11.53 -21.34 -38.26
C ARG A 342 11.69 -21.71 -36.79
N TYR A 343 12.18 -20.79 -35.96
CA TYR A 343 12.55 -21.07 -34.58
C TYR A 343 11.59 -20.40 -33.61
N LYS A 344 11.34 -21.07 -32.49
CA LYS A 344 10.58 -20.52 -31.37
C LYS A 344 11.34 -20.68 -30.06
N LEU A 345 11.51 -19.57 -29.34
CA LEU A 345 12.19 -19.50 -28.07
C LEU A 345 11.20 -19.06 -26.98
N ILE A 346 11.13 -19.81 -25.89
CA ILE A 346 10.23 -19.55 -24.75
C ILE A 346 11.06 -19.47 -23.47
N TYR A 347 10.79 -18.48 -22.64
CA TYR A 347 11.28 -18.42 -21.27
C TYR A 347 10.13 -18.56 -20.28
N TRP A 348 10.18 -19.62 -19.48
CA TRP A 348 9.25 -19.88 -18.40
C TRP A 348 9.75 -19.17 -17.14
N TYR A 349 9.30 -17.93 -16.90
CA TYR A 349 9.76 -17.15 -15.76
C TYR A 349 9.05 -17.53 -14.45
N ASN A 350 7.87 -18.17 -14.53
CA ASN A 350 7.17 -18.78 -13.40
C ASN A 350 7.04 -17.86 -12.18
N GLU A 351 6.67 -16.59 -12.40
CA GLU A 351 6.43 -15.62 -11.34
C GLU A 351 5.06 -14.95 -11.48
N PRO A 352 4.40 -14.58 -10.35
CA PRO A 352 3.10 -13.92 -10.39
C PRO A 352 3.16 -12.46 -10.83
N LEU A 353 4.30 -11.79 -10.68
CA LEU A 353 4.52 -10.37 -11.05
C LEU A 353 3.39 -9.42 -10.58
N GLY A 354 2.76 -9.71 -9.44
CA GLY A 354 1.66 -8.91 -8.89
C GLY A 354 0.33 -8.98 -9.66
N VAL A 355 0.19 -9.86 -10.65
CA VAL A 355 -1.00 -9.98 -11.49
C VAL A 355 -2.18 -10.53 -10.66
N LYS A 356 -3.31 -9.81 -10.65
CA LYS A 356 -4.54 -10.24 -9.94
C LYS A 356 -5.00 -11.60 -10.45
N GLY A 357 -5.16 -12.56 -9.54
CA GLY A 357 -5.52 -13.96 -9.86
C GLY A 357 -4.33 -14.90 -10.02
N ALA A 358 -3.11 -14.37 -10.15
CA ALA A 358 -1.89 -15.16 -10.10
C ALA A 358 -1.54 -15.56 -8.65
N ARG A 359 -0.87 -16.70 -8.48
CA ARG A 359 -0.46 -17.24 -7.17
C ARG A 359 1.01 -17.62 -7.20
N PRO A 360 1.73 -17.59 -6.08
CA PRO A 360 3.14 -17.98 -6.06
C PRO A 360 3.34 -19.49 -6.36
N GLY A 361 4.54 -19.86 -6.84
CA GLY A 361 5.04 -21.24 -6.88
C GLY A 361 5.54 -21.71 -8.24
N GLY A 362 6.64 -22.46 -8.29
CA GLY A 362 7.26 -22.93 -9.55
C GLY A 362 8.45 -22.10 -10.03
N ILE A 363 8.87 -21.12 -9.23
CA ILE A 363 10.06 -20.28 -9.45
C ILE A 363 11.34 -21.10 -9.60
N GLU A 364 11.39 -22.26 -8.95
CA GLU A 364 12.51 -23.21 -9.01
C GLU A 364 12.61 -23.97 -10.35
N TYR A 365 11.58 -23.85 -11.21
CA TYR A 365 11.50 -24.48 -12.53
C TYR A 365 11.63 -23.48 -13.67
N ARG A 366 12.28 -22.33 -13.43
CA ARG A 366 12.57 -21.38 -14.50
C ARG A 366 13.50 -22.02 -15.52
N GLU A 367 13.10 -21.99 -16.77
CA GLU A 367 13.86 -22.64 -17.84
C GLU A 367 13.56 -22.03 -19.20
N TRP A 368 14.50 -22.27 -20.12
CA TRP A 368 14.36 -21.92 -21.53
C TRP A 368 13.95 -23.13 -22.35
N GLU A 369 13.09 -22.90 -23.34
CA GLU A 369 12.84 -23.83 -24.44
C GLU A 369 13.21 -23.20 -25.78
N LEU A 370 13.83 -23.98 -26.65
CA LEU A 370 14.01 -23.64 -28.06
C LEU A 370 13.50 -24.80 -28.91
N PHE A 371 12.70 -24.49 -29.93
CA PHE A 371 12.21 -25.44 -30.93
C PHE A 371 12.68 -25.06 -32.33
N ASP A 372 13.10 -26.05 -33.12
CA ASP A 372 13.32 -25.95 -34.58
C ASP A 372 12.07 -26.49 -35.28
N CYS A 373 11.09 -25.63 -35.53
CA CYS A 373 9.76 -26.01 -35.97
C CYS A 373 9.74 -26.64 -37.38
N ASP A 374 10.82 -26.51 -38.16
CA ASP A 374 10.96 -27.22 -39.44
C ASP A 374 11.29 -28.71 -39.24
N LYS A 375 12.10 -29.03 -38.21
CA LYS A 375 12.52 -30.42 -37.92
C LYS A 375 11.61 -31.11 -36.93
N ASP A 376 11.02 -30.34 -36.03
CA ASP A 376 10.11 -30.78 -34.99
C ASP A 376 8.85 -29.91 -35.03
N PRO A 377 8.00 -30.09 -36.05
CA PRO A 377 6.77 -29.30 -36.23
C PRO A 377 5.74 -29.55 -35.13
N LEU A 378 5.92 -30.60 -34.33
CA LEU A 378 5.09 -30.94 -33.18
C LEU A 378 5.71 -30.49 -31.85
N GLU A 379 6.86 -29.82 -31.87
CA GLU A 379 7.42 -29.14 -30.69
C GLU A 379 7.65 -30.07 -29.48
N LEU A 380 8.08 -31.30 -29.76
CA LEU A 380 8.28 -32.34 -28.75
C LEU A 380 9.66 -32.29 -28.08
N PHE A 381 10.64 -31.62 -28.69
CA PHE A 381 12.04 -31.66 -28.25
C PHE A 381 12.60 -30.26 -28.02
N ASN A 382 12.83 -29.92 -26.75
CA ASN A 382 13.56 -28.72 -26.37
C ASN A 382 15.05 -28.86 -26.74
N VAL A 383 15.51 -28.13 -27.76
CA VAL A 383 16.90 -28.15 -28.24
C VAL A 383 17.76 -27.02 -27.66
N TYR A 384 17.28 -26.26 -26.66
CA TYR A 384 17.98 -25.10 -26.08
C TYR A 384 19.41 -25.41 -25.62
N HIS A 385 19.64 -26.60 -25.05
CA HIS A 385 20.95 -27.02 -24.54
C HIS A 385 21.83 -27.74 -25.57
N GLU A 386 21.34 -27.96 -26.80
CA GLU A 386 22.11 -28.67 -27.82
C GLU A 386 23.19 -27.76 -28.43
N ARG A 387 24.41 -28.30 -28.53
CA ARG A 387 25.59 -27.55 -29.01
C ARG A 387 25.40 -26.96 -30.41
N GLN A 388 24.71 -27.67 -31.29
CA GLN A 388 24.49 -27.24 -32.68
C GLN A 388 23.55 -26.03 -32.80
N TYR A 389 22.69 -25.78 -31.80
CA TYR A 389 21.73 -24.68 -31.81
C TYR A 389 22.17 -23.45 -31.00
N GLN A 390 23.35 -23.45 -30.36
CA GLN A 390 23.82 -22.32 -29.54
C GLN A 390 24.02 -21.01 -30.33
N GLY A 391 24.25 -21.09 -31.64
CA GLY A 391 24.20 -19.91 -32.52
C GLY A 391 22.79 -19.34 -32.62
N VAL A 392 21.81 -20.22 -32.84
CA VAL A 392 20.39 -19.89 -32.94
C VAL A 392 19.84 -19.35 -31.62
N VAL A 393 20.18 -19.97 -30.48
CA VAL A 393 19.80 -19.47 -29.14
C VAL A 393 20.19 -18.00 -28.97
N ARG A 394 21.43 -17.64 -29.30
CA ARG A 394 21.91 -16.24 -29.18
C ARG A 394 21.19 -15.30 -30.13
N GLU A 395 20.91 -15.74 -31.35
CA GLU A 395 20.14 -14.95 -32.31
C GLU A 395 18.71 -14.70 -31.79
N MET A 396 18.02 -15.75 -31.36
CA MET A 396 16.64 -15.69 -30.88
C MET A 396 16.51 -14.87 -29.60
N ILE A 397 17.42 -15.00 -28.62
CA ILE A 397 17.43 -14.13 -27.44
C ILE A 397 17.65 -12.67 -27.85
N THR A 398 18.53 -12.39 -28.83
CA THR A 398 18.80 -10.99 -29.26
C THR A 398 17.55 -10.39 -29.89
N MET A 399 16.85 -11.21 -30.68
CA MET A 399 15.61 -10.83 -31.32
C MET A 399 14.51 -10.57 -30.28
N LEU A 400 14.42 -11.43 -29.26
CA LEU A 400 13.50 -11.29 -28.12
C LEU A 400 13.76 -9.98 -27.36
N GLU A 401 14.99 -9.78 -26.87
CA GLU A 401 15.40 -8.59 -26.11
C GLU A 401 15.17 -7.30 -26.93
N LYS A 402 15.50 -7.32 -28.23
CA LYS A 402 15.25 -6.17 -29.12
C LYS A 402 13.75 -5.88 -29.25
N LYS A 403 12.92 -6.92 -29.42
CA LYS A 403 11.48 -6.73 -29.56
C LYS A 403 10.85 -6.27 -28.25
N MET A 404 11.28 -6.81 -27.12
CA MET A 404 10.87 -6.37 -25.78
C MET A 404 11.21 -4.91 -25.54
N ALA A 405 12.45 -4.49 -25.85
CA ALA A 405 12.86 -3.09 -25.76
C ALA A 405 12.05 -2.17 -26.70
N GLU A 406 11.74 -2.61 -27.92
CA GLU A 406 10.91 -1.85 -28.88
C GLU A 406 9.50 -1.59 -28.34
N ILE A 407 8.90 -2.56 -27.66
CA ILE A 407 7.52 -2.47 -27.15
C ILE A 407 7.44 -1.99 -25.69
N GLY A 408 8.57 -1.69 -25.06
CA GLY A 408 8.66 -1.24 -23.67
C GLY A 408 8.37 -2.34 -22.65
N ASP A 409 8.66 -3.59 -22.98
CA ASP A 409 8.50 -4.73 -22.07
C ASP A 409 9.84 -5.16 -21.44
N GLU A 410 9.82 -5.48 -20.16
CA GLU A 410 11.03 -5.75 -19.37
C GLU A 410 11.35 -7.25 -19.31
N PRO A 411 12.62 -7.65 -19.58
CA PRO A 411 13.04 -9.04 -19.49
C PRO A 411 13.13 -9.51 -18.03
N VAL A 412 12.48 -10.64 -17.76
CA VAL A 412 12.57 -11.38 -16.48
C VAL A 412 13.62 -12.50 -16.54
N HIS A 413 14.19 -12.74 -17.72
CA HIS A 413 15.20 -13.78 -17.94
C HIS A 413 16.58 -13.24 -17.56
N PRO A 414 17.48 -14.11 -17.05
CA PRO A 414 18.82 -13.69 -16.64
C PRO A 414 19.56 -13.03 -17.80
N ASN A 415 20.24 -11.92 -17.50
CA ASN A 415 21.06 -11.21 -18.46
C ASN A 415 22.20 -12.14 -18.96
N ARG A 416 22.62 -11.96 -20.22
CA ARG A 416 23.68 -12.77 -20.85
C ARG A 416 25.01 -12.80 -20.07
N ALA A 417 25.23 -11.85 -19.17
CA ALA A 417 26.41 -11.79 -18.30
C ALA A 417 26.38 -12.81 -17.13
N GLU A 418 25.24 -13.46 -16.86
CA GLU A 418 25.01 -14.28 -15.66
C GLU A 418 24.88 -15.80 -15.94
N GLN A 419 25.10 -16.27 -17.17
CA GLN A 419 25.09 -17.72 -17.45
C GLN A 419 26.48 -18.37 -17.23
N PRO A 420 26.59 -19.45 -16.45
CA PRO A 420 27.87 -20.13 -16.21
C PRO A 420 28.33 -20.90 -17.46
N LEU A 421 29.39 -20.41 -18.09
CA LEU A 421 30.18 -21.18 -19.06
C LEU A 421 31.12 -22.15 -18.31
N LEU A 422 30.98 -23.46 -18.57
CA LEU A 422 31.96 -24.47 -18.15
C LEU A 422 33.36 -24.21 -18.76
N PRO A 423 34.46 -24.61 -18.10
CA PRO A 423 35.71 -23.88 -18.12
C PRO A 423 36.58 -24.18 -19.35
N MET A 424 37.15 -23.13 -19.96
CA MET A 424 38.34 -23.23 -20.80
C MET A 424 39.35 -22.11 -20.48
N VAL A 425 40.45 -22.55 -19.87
CA VAL A 425 41.87 -22.14 -20.00
C VAL A 425 42.21 -20.70 -20.40
N ASN A 426 42.87 -20.01 -19.46
CA ASN A 426 43.86 -18.93 -19.54
C ASN A 426 44.29 -18.40 -20.93
N LEU A 427 44.35 -17.06 -21.07
CA LEU A 427 45.61 -16.37 -21.39
C LEU A 427 45.58 -14.87 -21.01
N GLN A 428 46.64 -14.42 -20.33
CA GLN A 428 46.98 -13.03 -20.01
C GLN A 428 47.14 -12.16 -21.26
N LEU A 429 46.91 -10.84 -21.13
CA LEU A 429 47.72 -9.81 -21.78
C LEU A 429 47.57 -8.45 -21.06
N THR A 430 48.71 -7.95 -20.59
CA THR A 430 49.02 -6.63 -20.01
C THR A 430 49.13 -5.52 -21.07
N LEU A 431 48.83 -4.25 -20.71
CA LEU A 431 49.64 -3.01 -20.90
C LEU A 431 48.80 -1.70 -20.89
N PRO A 432 49.39 -0.48 -20.69
CA PRO A 432 49.00 0.42 -19.61
C PRO A 432 48.70 1.91 -19.99
N ALA A 433 48.25 2.66 -18.97
CA ALA A 433 48.62 4.04 -18.58
C ALA A 433 48.14 5.32 -19.34
N MET A 434 47.81 6.31 -18.47
CA MET A 434 48.01 7.79 -18.52
C MET A 434 46.73 8.66 -18.63
N ALA A 435 46.30 9.30 -17.52
CA ALA A 435 46.62 10.67 -17.05
C ALA A 435 45.84 11.76 -17.84
N SER A 436 45.07 12.71 -17.26
CA SER A 436 45.43 13.77 -16.30
C SER A 436 44.12 14.53 -15.92
N CYS A 437 43.79 14.72 -14.64
CA CYS A 437 43.95 15.95 -13.82
C CYS A 437 43.25 17.23 -14.35
N HIS A 438 42.27 17.77 -13.60
CA HIS A 438 42.20 19.19 -13.22
C HIS A 438 41.29 19.42 -12.00
N ILE A 439 41.83 20.19 -11.05
CA ILE A 439 41.27 20.60 -9.76
C ILE A 439 40.72 22.02 -9.90
N ALA A 440 39.60 22.32 -9.24
CA ALA A 440 39.25 23.69 -8.85
C ALA A 440 38.72 23.68 -7.41
N LEU A 441 39.49 24.34 -6.53
CA LEU A 441 39.20 24.59 -5.12
C LEU A 441 38.30 25.82 -4.96
N ALA A 442 37.33 25.74 -4.05
CA ALA A 442 36.74 26.91 -3.40
C ALA A 442 36.80 26.72 -1.88
N VAL A 443 37.47 27.66 -1.22
CA VAL A 443 37.76 27.67 0.22
C VAL A 443 36.56 28.27 0.97
N SER A 444 36.11 27.61 2.03
CA SER A 444 35.35 28.24 3.12
C SER A 444 35.96 27.85 4.47
N VAL A 445 35.98 28.81 5.38
CA VAL A 445 36.67 28.81 6.67
C VAL A 445 35.93 27.90 7.68
N PRO A 446 36.61 27.01 8.43
CA PRO A 446 35.91 26.15 9.39
C PRO A 446 35.62 26.89 10.70
N SER A 447 34.37 26.82 11.15
CA SER A 447 33.97 27.13 12.52
C SER A 447 34.33 25.97 13.44
N GLU A 448 34.91 26.27 14.59
CA GLU A 448 35.17 25.30 15.66
C GLU A 448 33.84 24.89 16.32
N ALA A 449 33.39 23.65 16.11
CA ALA A 449 32.29 23.07 16.85
C ALA A 449 32.52 21.58 17.17
N PHE A 450 32.62 21.30 18.47
CA PHE A 450 32.16 20.09 19.19
C PHE A 450 32.29 18.72 18.50
N GLY A 451 33.26 17.90 18.90
CA GLY A 451 33.21 16.42 18.78
C GLY A 451 33.21 15.81 17.37
N LYS A 452 32.56 16.46 16.38
CA LYS A 452 32.56 16.15 14.95
C LYS A 452 33.98 15.95 14.48
N GLY A 453 34.94 16.79 14.89
CA GLY A 453 36.35 16.63 14.51
C GLY A 453 36.98 15.28 14.94
N LEU A 454 36.73 14.78 16.15
CA LEU A 454 37.35 13.54 16.62
C LEU A 454 36.64 12.30 16.09
N HIS A 455 35.31 12.24 16.20
CA HIS A 455 34.53 11.11 15.68
C HIS A 455 34.66 11.00 14.15
N ARG A 456 34.64 12.12 13.42
CA ARG A 456 34.88 12.14 11.98
C ARG A 456 36.29 11.71 11.62
N LYS A 457 37.34 12.16 12.33
CA LYS A 457 38.72 11.68 12.10
C LYS A 457 38.87 10.18 12.31
N ARG A 458 38.23 9.62 13.36
CA ARG A 458 38.19 8.17 13.59
C ARG A 458 37.46 7.45 12.46
N ALA A 459 36.33 8.00 12.01
CA ALA A 459 35.56 7.46 10.89
C ALA A 459 36.32 7.52 9.56
N GLU A 460 36.95 8.64 9.21
CA GLU A 460 37.80 8.80 8.01
C GLU A 460 38.93 7.77 8.00
N ALA A 461 39.63 7.60 9.13
CA ALA A 461 40.69 6.61 9.26
C ALA A 461 40.20 5.15 9.08
N LEU A 462 38.92 4.88 9.39
CA LEU A 462 38.32 3.57 9.20
C LEU A 462 37.85 3.38 7.75
N VAL A 463 37.23 4.38 7.14
CA VAL A 463 36.84 4.37 5.71
C VAL A 463 38.03 4.09 4.79
N ASP A 464 39.21 4.61 5.12
CA ASP A 464 40.45 4.38 4.36
C ASP A 464 40.96 2.93 4.44
N GLN A 465 40.56 2.19 5.49
CA GLN A 465 40.94 0.79 5.69
C GLN A 465 39.92 -0.20 5.14
N MET A 466 38.71 0.24 4.79
CA MET A 466 37.62 -0.61 4.33
C MET A 466 37.78 -1.02 2.86
N THR A 467 37.41 -2.27 2.54
CA THR A 467 37.20 -2.71 1.15
C THR A 467 35.95 -2.06 0.57
N TRP A 468 35.75 -2.20 -0.73
CA TRP A 468 34.54 -1.68 -1.38
C TRP A 468 33.27 -2.35 -0.85
N GLU A 469 33.31 -3.66 -0.68
CA GLU A 469 32.22 -4.49 -0.17
C GLU A 469 31.87 -4.14 1.27
N GLU A 470 32.88 -3.95 2.13
CA GLU A 470 32.65 -3.51 3.51
C GLU A 470 32.00 -2.12 3.57
N LYS A 471 32.31 -1.22 2.62
CA LYS A 471 31.67 0.10 2.53
C LYS A 471 30.21 -0.02 2.16
N VAL A 472 29.89 -0.76 1.10
CA VAL A 472 28.50 -1.03 0.70
C VAL A 472 27.75 -1.70 1.85
N ALA A 473 28.40 -2.61 2.58
CA ALA A 473 27.78 -3.34 3.68
C ALA A 473 27.35 -2.48 4.87
N GLN A 474 28.01 -1.34 5.09
CA GLN A 474 27.58 -0.41 6.13
C GLN A 474 26.28 0.33 5.78
N MET A 475 25.87 0.36 4.51
CA MET A 475 24.71 1.14 4.02
C MET A 475 23.37 0.40 4.15
N GLY A 476 23.34 -0.76 4.82
CA GLY A 476 22.14 -1.54 5.11
C GLY A 476 22.36 -2.50 6.28
N GLY A 477 21.37 -3.32 6.61
CA GLY A 477 21.52 -4.27 7.71
C GLY A 477 20.35 -5.20 7.99
N ILE A 478 20.46 -5.91 9.10
CA ILE A 478 19.56 -6.98 9.51
C ILE A 478 18.35 -6.37 10.22
N ARG A 479 17.17 -6.31 9.60
CA ARG A 479 15.98 -5.72 10.27
C ARG A 479 15.33 -6.67 11.27
N ARG A 480 15.41 -7.98 11.03
CA ARG A 480 14.75 -9.03 11.79
C ARG A 480 15.77 -10.07 12.26
N LEU A 481 16.43 -9.76 13.37
CA LEU A 481 17.32 -10.72 14.01
C LEU A 481 16.56 -11.88 14.67
N LEU A 482 15.37 -11.63 15.22
CA LEU A 482 14.64 -12.59 16.02
C LEU A 482 13.43 -13.14 15.26
N SER A 483 13.15 -14.43 15.51
CA SER A 483 11.87 -15.04 15.14
C SER A 483 10.81 -14.79 16.23
N LEU A 484 9.60 -15.32 16.06
CA LEU A 484 8.60 -15.32 17.14
C LEU A 484 9.06 -16.29 18.24
N GLY A 485 9.55 -15.72 19.35
CA GLY A 485 10.21 -16.45 20.45
C GLY A 485 11.67 -16.02 20.62
N PRO A 486 12.26 -16.17 21.83
CA PRO A 486 13.60 -15.68 22.15
C PRO A 486 14.68 -16.56 21.50
N GLN A 487 14.79 -16.47 20.18
CA GLN A 487 15.75 -17.22 19.37
C GLN A 487 16.11 -16.42 18.11
N ILE A 488 17.35 -16.57 17.68
CA ILE A 488 17.89 -15.95 16.47
C ILE A 488 17.22 -16.60 15.24
N ASP A 489 16.82 -15.76 14.30
CA ASP A 489 16.42 -16.16 12.95
C ASP A 489 17.71 -16.33 12.12
N GLU A 490 18.39 -17.48 12.31
CA GLU A 490 19.72 -17.74 11.72
C GLU A 490 19.71 -17.66 10.19
N GLU A 491 18.59 -18.00 9.55
CA GLU A 491 18.43 -17.85 8.11
C GLU A 491 18.48 -16.37 7.71
N ASN A 492 17.74 -15.50 8.42
CA ASN A 492 17.76 -14.06 8.17
C ASN A 492 19.13 -13.44 8.48
N TYR A 493 19.74 -13.86 9.60
CA TYR A 493 21.02 -13.36 10.07
C TYR A 493 22.15 -13.72 9.10
N GLU A 494 22.36 -15.01 8.82
CA GLU A 494 23.46 -15.49 7.97
C GLU A 494 23.28 -15.00 6.52
N CYS A 495 22.07 -15.05 5.97
CA CYS A 495 21.81 -14.59 4.60
C CYS A 495 22.20 -13.12 4.41
N ARG A 496 21.71 -12.23 5.27
CA ARG A 496 22.00 -10.79 5.16
C ARG A 496 23.44 -10.44 5.53
N GLN A 497 24.04 -11.15 6.48
CA GLN A 497 25.44 -10.94 6.82
C GLN A 497 26.36 -11.33 5.66
N VAL A 498 26.10 -12.48 5.01
CA VAL A 498 26.90 -12.98 3.88
C VAL A 498 26.67 -12.14 2.61
N GLU A 499 25.48 -11.58 2.40
CA GLU A 499 25.15 -10.72 1.25
C GLU A 499 25.55 -9.24 1.44
N TYR A 500 26.57 -8.98 2.25
CA TYR A 500 27.15 -7.64 2.45
C TYR A 500 26.17 -6.65 3.10
N GLN A 501 25.56 -6.97 4.25
CA GLN A 501 24.72 -6.02 5.02
C GLN A 501 25.01 -6.05 6.53
N ASN A 502 26.00 -5.27 6.99
CA ASN A 502 26.46 -5.23 8.39
C ASN A 502 26.48 -3.83 9.05
N GLY A 503 25.75 -2.86 8.48
CA GLY A 503 25.64 -1.51 9.04
C GLY A 503 24.87 -1.48 10.36
N ASN A 504 23.69 -2.09 10.40
CA ASN A 504 22.81 -2.09 11.56
C ASN A 504 22.14 -3.44 11.84
N ILE A 505 21.53 -3.53 13.02
CA ILE A 505 20.70 -4.65 13.45
C ILE A 505 19.39 -4.15 14.05
N GLY A 506 18.30 -4.84 13.80
CA GLY A 506 16.98 -4.63 14.39
C GLY A 506 16.43 -5.94 14.92
N PHE A 507 15.60 -5.86 15.95
CA PHE A 507 15.09 -7.05 16.63
C PHE A 507 14.10 -7.85 15.78
N GLY A 508 13.25 -7.18 15.00
CA GLY A 508 12.24 -7.84 14.17
C GLY A 508 10.98 -8.17 14.94
N ALA A 509 10.78 -9.46 15.26
CA ALA A 509 9.58 -9.93 15.95
C ALA A 509 9.41 -9.26 17.33
N THR A 510 8.33 -8.50 17.49
CA THR A 510 8.15 -7.54 18.59
C THR A 510 7.64 -8.16 19.89
N LEU A 511 6.98 -9.32 19.84
CA LEU A 511 6.45 -10.00 21.03
C LEU A 511 7.50 -10.71 21.90
N ASN A 512 8.79 -10.50 21.61
CA ASN A 512 9.89 -11.01 22.41
C ASN A 512 10.13 -10.13 23.63
N TRP A 513 10.39 -10.76 24.79
CA TRP A 513 10.66 -10.06 26.04
C TRP A 513 12.10 -9.55 26.05
N ALA A 514 12.24 -8.26 26.36
CA ALA A 514 13.49 -7.52 26.30
C ALA A 514 14.61 -8.12 27.16
N ASP A 515 14.27 -8.64 28.34
CA ASP A 515 15.19 -9.31 29.26
C ASP A 515 15.62 -10.69 28.76
N GLU A 516 14.74 -11.43 28.09
CA GLU A 516 15.02 -12.75 27.53
C GLU A 516 15.97 -12.69 26.32
N ILE A 517 15.87 -11.64 25.51
CA ILE A 517 16.61 -11.53 24.24
C ILE A 517 17.94 -10.80 24.36
N LEU A 518 18.19 -10.08 25.46
CA LEU A 518 19.40 -9.26 25.56
C LEU A 518 20.67 -10.08 25.40
N SER A 519 20.78 -11.21 26.11
CA SER A 519 21.95 -12.11 26.02
C SER A 519 22.16 -12.61 24.60
N LEU A 520 21.09 -13.02 23.91
CA LEU A 520 21.15 -13.49 22.52
C LEU A 520 21.64 -12.39 21.57
N THR A 521 21.12 -11.17 21.72
CA THR A 521 21.53 -10.03 20.89
C THR A 521 22.95 -9.58 21.20
N ASN A 522 23.40 -9.70 22.46
CA ASN A 522 24.78 -9.43 22.86
C ASN A 522 25.76 -10.44 22.28
N ASP A 523 25.40 -11.72 22.23
CA ASP A 523 26.22 -12.74 21.58
C ASP A 523 26.45 -12.42 20.10
N ILE A 524 25.43 -11.95 19.38
CA ILE A 524 25.53 -11.53 17.98
C ILE A 524 26.40 -10.28 17.82
N ARG A 525 26.19 -9.25 18.66
CA ARG A 525 27.04 -8.04 18.65
C ARG A 525 28.51 -8.41 18.92
N GLN A 526 28.75 -9.28 19.90
CA GLN A 526 30.08 -9.74 20.27
C GLN A 526 30.72 -10.57 19.16
N ARG A 527 29.95 -11.40 18.45
CA ARG A 527 30.40 -12.16 17.28
C ARG A 527 30.86 -11.23 16.17
N GLU A 528 30.05 -10.25 15.76
CA GLU A 528 30.44 -9.28 14.72
C GLU A 528 31.71 -8.53 15.09
N ILE A 529 31.84 -8.11 16.36
CA ILE A 529 33.06 -7.46 16.84
C ILE A 529 34.27 -8.39 16.76
N ASN A 530 34.15 -9.64 17.17
CA ASN A 530 35.31 -10.55 17.25
C ASN A 530 35.72 -11.15 15.90
N GLU A 531 34.75 -11.38 15.01
CA GLU A 531 34.96 -12.13 13.78
C GLU A 531 35.11 -11.25 12.54
N SER A 532 34.63 -10.00 12.56
CA SER A 532 34.85 -9.05 11.46
C SER A 532 36.28 -8.49 11.45
N ARG A 533 36.84 -8.27 10.27
CA ARG A 533 38.24 -7.83 10.06
C ARG A 533 38.58 -6.49 10.72
N LEU A 534 37.61 -5.55 10.73
CA LEU A 534 37.78 -4.20 11.24
C LEU A 534 37.07 -3.98 12.59
N HIS A 535 36.45 -5.02 13.16
CA HIS A 535 35.77 -4.99 14.46
C HIS A 535 34.72 -3.87 14.55
N ILE A 536 33.98 -3.61 13.46
CA ILE A 536 32.97 -2.55 13.40
C ILE A 536 31.66 -3.08 14.02
N PRO A 537 31.17 -2.51 15.13
CA PRO A 537 29.95 -3.00 15.77
C PRO A 537 28.69 -2.67 14.95
N PHE A 538 27.68 -3.53 15.05
CA PHE A 538 26.32 -3.19 14.60
C PHE A 538 25.71 -2.07 15.45
N ILE A 539 25.13 -1.05 14.81
CA ILE A 539 24.23 -0.14 15.53
C ILE A 539 22.84 -0.77 15.62
N THR A 540 22.26 -0.83 16.82
CA THR A 540 20.90 -1.36 16.97
C THR A 540 19.87 -0.28 16.70
N VAL A 541 18.97 -0.56 15.74
CA VAL A 541 17.96 0.35 15.20
C VAL A 541 16.56 -0.22 15.42
N THR A 542 15.64 0.60 15.91
CA THR A 542 14.25 0.19 16.14
C THR A 542 13.27 1.36 16.08
N ASP A 543 11.98 1.09 15.93
CA ASP A 543 10.93 2.09 16.12
C ASP A 543 10.77 2.48 17.59
N SER A 544 10.31 3.71 17.84
CA SER A 544 10.04 4.21 19.19
C SER A 544 8.92 5.25 19.17
N ILE A 545 7.74 4.85 18.70
CA ILE A 545 6.56 5.72 18.63
C ILE A 545 6.03 6.01 20.03
N ASN A 546 5.79 4.97 20.84
CA ASN A 546 5.25 5.12 22.20
C ASN A 546 5.77 4.08 23.22
N SER A 547 6.76 3.28 22.83
CA SER A 547 7.33 2.19 23.64
C SER A 547 8.68 1.75 23.08
N LEU A 548 9.36 0.83 23.78
CA LEU A 548 10.31 -0.09 23.13
C LEU A 548 9.57 -0.84 22.00
N TYR A 549 10.23 -1.19 20.91
CA TYR A 549 9.63 -2.08 19.89
C TYR A 549 9.84 -3.57 20.24
N LEU A 550 9.76 -3.87 21.54
CA LEU A 550 9.88 -5.19 22.17
C LEU A 550 9.02 -5.24 23.43
N SER A 551 8.48 -6.42 23.76
CA SER A 551 7.77 -6.62 25.02
C SER A 551 8.71 -6.42 26.22
N GLY A 552 8.19 -5.90 27.33
CA GLY A 552 8.91 -5.73 28.59
C GLY A 552 9.22 -4.27 28.96
N GLY A 553 8.97 -3.31 28.07
CA GLY A 553 9.08 -1.86 28.36
C GLY A 553 7.76 -1.22 28.83
N THR A 554 7.80 0.06 29.21
CA THR A 554 6.61 0.87 29.49
C THR A 554 5.91 1.28 28.19
N ILE A 555 4.57 1.23 28.19
CA ILE A 555 3.75 1.65 27.04
C ILE A 555 3.09 2.98 27.36
N PHE A 556 3.59 4.03 26.71
CA PHE A 556 3.03 5.37 26.80
C PHE A 556 1.86 5.55 25.82
N PRO A 557 1.05 6.62 25.97
CA PRO A 557 0.08 7.01 24.95
C PRO A 557 0.73 7.22 23.58
N SER A 558 -0.03 7.11 22.49
CA SER A 558 0.49 7.42 21.16
C SER A 558 0.88 8.90 21.04
N ASN A 559 1.67 9.28 20.03
CA ASN A 559 2.10 10.66 19.82
C ASN A 559 0.93 11.65 19.74
N LEU A 560 -0.19 11.25 19.12
CA LEU A 560 -1.39 12.10 19.03
C LEU A 560 -1.97 12.35 20.42
N ALA A 561 -2.06 11.30 21.25
CA ALA A 561 -2.51 11.42 22.62
C ALA A 561 -1.52 12.26 23.46
N MET A 562 -0.22 12.07 23.29
CA MET A 562 0.78 12.91 23.96
C MET A 562 0.68 14.38 23.54
N ALA A 563 0.43 14.67 22.26
CA ALA A 563 0.20 16.01 21.76
C ALA A 563 -1.04 16.65 22.39
N ALA A 564 -2.09 15.86 22.65
CA ALA A 564 -3.29 16.32 23.33
C ALA A 564 -3.03 16.84 24.74
N THR A 565 -1.88 16.51 25.35
CA THR A 565 -1.49 17.09 26.64
C THR A 565 -1.14 18.57 26.54
N PHE A 566 -0.64 19.06 25.39
CA PHE A 566 -0.02 20.37 25.22
C PHE A 566 1.02 20.69 26.32
N ASN A 567 1.74 19.66 26.80
CA ASN A 567 2.65 19.74 27.93
C ASN A 567 4.04 19.21 27.53
N ILE A 568 4.87 20.09 26.95
CA ILE A 568 6.23 19.75 26.52
C ILE A 568 7.10 19.22 27.67
N PRO A 569 7.09 19.80 28.89
CA PRO A 569 7.83 19.23 30.02
C PRO A 569 7.46 17.77 30.34
N LEU A 570 6.17 17.47 30.45
CA LEU A 570 5.69 16.10 30.72
C LEU A 570 6.02 15.15 29.56
N PHE A 571 5.92 15.63 28.32
CA PHE A 571 6.35 14.88 27.15
C PHE A 571 7.84 14.52 27.20
N ARG A 572 8.70 15.45 27.63
CA ARG A 572 10.15 15.18 27.80
C ARG A 572 10.41 14.14 28.88
N GLU A 573 9.65 14.12 29.96
CA GLU A 573 9.76 13.06 30.98
C GLU A 573 9.44 11.69 30.37
N GLY A 574 8.37 11.60 29.56
CA GLY A 574 8.02 10.37 28.84
C GLY A 574 9.10 9.92 27.84
N VAL A 575 9.60 10.84 27.02
CA VAL A 575 10.69 10.56 26.05
C VAL A 575 11.99 10.17 26.76
N ALA A 576 12.31 10.80 27.90
CA ALA A 576 13.48 10.43 28.69
C ALA A 576 13.35 9.01 29.27
N ALA A 577 12.18 8.63 29.80
CA ALA A 577 11.92 7.27 30.25
C ALA A 577 12.07 6.26 29.11
N LEU A 578 11.48 6.54 27.94
CA LEU A 578 11.65 5.72 26.73
C LEU A 578 13.13 5.57 26.35
N ARG A 579 13.90 6.66 26.34
CA ARG A 579 15.33 6.66 26.03
C ARG A 579 16.13 5.75 26.96
N GLU A 580 15.91 5.85 28.27
CA GLU A 580 16.65 5.02 29.24
C GLU A 580 16.31 3.53 29.06
N GLU A 581 15.05 3.19 28.78
CA GLU A 581 14.67 1.80 28.47
C GLU A 581 15.32 1.28 27.18
N GLN A 582 15.42 2.12 26.14
CA GLN A 582 16.08 1.75 24.88
C GLN A 582 17.57 1.46 25.10
N LEU A 583 18.26 2.31 25.87
CA LEU A 583 19.67 2.12 26.22
C LEU A 583 19.91 0.81 26.97
N ALA A 584 19.01 0.43 27.89
CA ALA A 584 19.15 -0.78 28.69
C ALA A 584 19.23 -2.06 27.84
N ILE A 585 18.64 -2.07 26.64
CA ILE A 585 18.63 -3.22 25.71
C ILE A 585 19.60 -3.03 24.51
N GLY A 586 20.46 -2.01 24.59
CA GLY A 586 21.49 -1.72 23.59
C GLY A 586 20.95 -1.07 22.31
N VAL A 587 19.77 -0.45 22.34
CA VAL A 587 19.29 0.40 21.24
C VAL A 587 20.00 1.75 21.32
N SER A 588 20.64 2.15 20.23
CA SER A 588 21.39 3.42 20.15
C SER A 588 20.89 4.33 19.03
N TRP A 589 19.90 3.89 18.25
CA TRP A 589 19.29 4.67 17.17
C TRP A 589 17.81 4.30 17.01
N VAL A 590 16.91 5.29 17.02
CA VAL A 590 15.46 5.09 16.87
C VAL A 590 14.89 5.74 15.62
N LEU A 591 13.89 5.08 15.02
CA LEU A 591 13.15 5.53 13.84
C LEU A 591 11.97 6.46 14.21
N SER A 592 12.26 7.52 14.96
CA SER A 592 11.28 8.47 15.49
C SER A 592 11.90 9.86 15.69
N PRO A 593 11.11 10.95 15.64
CA PRO A 593 9.63 10.97 15.56
C PRO A 593 9.08 11.22 14.14
N PRO A 594 7.82 10.82 13.86
CA PRO A 594 7.09 11.24 12.67
C PRO A 594 6.55 12.68 12.82
N LEU A 595 6.67 13.51 11.77
CA LEU A 595 6.31 14.93 11.74
C LEU A 595 5.34 15.30 10.62
N ASP A 596 4.73 14.28 10.01
CA ASP A 596 3.70 14.45 8.99
C ASP A 596 2.50 15.24 9.60
N ILE A 597 1.88 16.12 8.82
CA ILE A 597 0.74 16.94 9.27
C ILE A 597 -0.59 16.22 8.97
N ALA A 598 -1.46 16.09 9.97
CA ALA A 598 -2.72 15.36 9.86
C ALA A 598 -3.86 16.14 9.17
N TRP A 599 -3.61 16.74 8.01
CA TRP A 599 -4.63 17.48 7.24
C TRP A 599 -5.56 16.61 6.42
N GLU A 600 -5.14 15.39 6.06
CA GLU A 600 -6.03 14.36 5.53
C GLU A 600 -6.51 13.44 6.67
N PRO A 601 -7.69 13.71 7.27
CA PRO A 601 -8.15 13.00 8.46
C PRO A 601 -8.45 11.50 8.23
N ARG A 602 -8.57 11.05 6.98
CA ARG A 602 -8.74 9.62 6.63
C ARG A 602 -7.45 8.83 6.65
N TYR A 603 -6.31 9.52 6.74
CA TYR A 603 -5.01 8.88 6.78
C TYR A 603 -4.87 8.01 8.04
N SER A 604 -4.53 6.74 7.86
CA SER A 604 -4.59 5.77 8.96
C SER A 604 -3.47 5.89 9.99
N ARG A 605 -2.42 6.68 9.73
CA ARG A 605 -1.29 6.82 10.66
C ARG A 605 -1.43 8.03 11.58
N ILE A 606 -2.57 8.72 11.61
CA ILE A 606 -2.78 9.92 12.44
C ILE A 606 -2.48 9.66 13.92
N GLY A 607 -2.79 8.46 14.44
CA GLY A 607 -2.45 8.08 15.81
C GLY A 607 -0.94 8.13 16.13
N GLU A 608 -0.09 7.99 15.11
CA GLU A 608 1.37 8.08 15.19
C GLU A 608 1.89 9.52 15.11
N LEU A 609 1.08 10.48 14.66
CA LEU A 609 1.46 11.88 14.42
C LEU A 609 1.17 12.76 15.64
N PHE A 610 1.54 14.04 15.59
CA PHE A 610 1.25 15.01 16.66
C PHE A 610 0.02 15.91 16.40
N GLY A 611 -0.70 15.71 15.27
CA GLY A 611 -1.92 16.42 14.95
C GLY A 611 -1.84 17.27 13.68
N GLU A 612 -2.74 18.26 13.57
CA GLU A 612 -2.92 19.07 12.36
C GLU A 612 -2.14 20.38 12.35
N ASP A 613 -1.55 20.79 13.47
CA ASP A 613 -0.87 22.09 13.58
C ASP A 613 0.65 22.01 13.39
N CYS A 614 1.17 22.81 12.46
CA CYS A 614 2.60 22.82 12.14
C CYS A 614 3.50 23.27 13.31
N TYR A 615 3.04 24.17 14.18
CA TYR A 615 3.83 24.64 15.32
C TYR A 615 3.86 23.58 16.43
N LEU A 616 2.71 23.03 16.81
CA LEU A 616 2.58 21.95 17.78
C LEU A 616 3.43 20.75 17.38
N THR A 617 3.28 20.26 16.15
CA THR A 617 4.08 19.13 15.62
C THR A 617 5.58 19.46 15.65
N GLY A 618 5.97 20.68 15.29
CA GLY A 618 7.36 21.11 15.36
C GLY A 618 7.93 21.15 16.79
N GLU A 619 7.18 21.66 17.77
CA GLU A 619 7.63 21.73 19.17
C GLU A 619 7.77 20.36 19.82
N PHE A 620 6.80 19.45 19.59
CA PHE A 620 6.90 18.07 20.06
C PHE A 620 8.04 17.32 19.34
N GLY A 621 8.18 17.49 18.03
CA GLY A 621 9.30 16.94 17.26
C GLY A 621 10.68 17.38 17.78
N HIS A 622 10.87 18.68 17.98
CA HIS A 622 12.09 19.24 18.55
C HIS A 622 12.34 18.71 19.98
N ALA A 623 11.31 18.66 20.82
CA ALA A 623 11.43 18.14 22.18
C ALA A 623 11.81 16.66 22.21
N TYR A 624 11.28 15.85 21.29
CA TYR A 624 11.63 14.44 21.16
C TYR A 624 13.11 14.28 20.78
N VAL A 625 13.54 14.93 19.68
CA VAL A 625 14.92 14.85 19.19
C VAL A 625 15.91 15.28 20.26
N GLN A 626 15.69 16.45 20.87
CA GLN A 626 16.59 16.97 21.89
C GLN A 626 16.70 16.02 23.09
N THR A 627 15.58 15.47 23.57
CA THR A 627 15.58 14.62 24.77
C THR A 627 16.16 13.25 24.46
N MET A 628 15.76 12.60 23.37
CA MET A 628 16.25 11.27 23.00
C MET A 628 17.77 11.28 22.75
N GLN A 629 18.28 12.35 22.09
CA GLN A 629 19.70 12.53 21.79
C GLN A 629 20.51 13.23 22.89
N ASP A 630 19.97 13.39 24.10
CA ASP A 630 20.73 13.93 25.23
C ASP A 630 22.11 13.25 25.34
N LYS A 631 23.11 14.01 25.80
CA LYS A 631 24.47 13.48 25.93
C LYS A 631 24.67 12.75 27.24
N ASP A 632 25.46 11.69 27.21
CA ASP A 632 25.97 11.04 28.41
C ASP A 632 27.15 11.82 29.03
N GLU A 633 27.69 11.32 30.13
CA GLU A 633 28.82 11.93 30.84
C GLU A 633 30.12 11.97 30.00
N SER A 634 30.22 11.10 28.99
CA SER A 634 31.35 11.06 28.04
C SER A 634 31.14 12.00 26.84
N GLY A 635 29.99 12.68 26.77
CA GLY A 635 29.63 13.56 25.67
C GLY A 635 29.09 12.84 24.43
N ASN A 636 28.85 11.53 24.51
CA ASN A 636 28.25 10.75 23.44
C ASN A 636 26.74 10.99 23.42
N ILE A 637 26.14 10.90 22.23
CA ILE A 637 24.69 10.87 22.05
C ILE A 637 24.17 9.60 22.70
N LYS A 638 23.19 9.71 23.60
CA LYS A 638 22.54 8.54 24.22
C LYS A 638 21.85 7.67 23.18
N VAL A 639 20.82 8.18 22.53
CA VAL A 639 20.09 7.47 21.47
C VAL A 639 19.87 8.42 20.30
N ALA A 640 20.42 8.08 19.14
CA ALA A 640 20.25 8.84 17.90
C ALA A 640 18.79 8.79 17.42
N THR A 641 18.31 9.84 16.75
CA THR A 641 16.93 9.91 16.22
C THR A 641 16.87 10.02 14.70
N THR A 642 15.81 9.46 14.12
CA THR A 642 15.42 9.65 12.72
C THR A 642 14.10 10.39 12.63
N VAL A 643 14.12 11.64 12.18
CA VAL A 643 12.90 12.39 11.87
C VAL A 643 12.26 11.84 10.59
N LYS A 644 10.94 11.59 10.58
CA LYS A 644 10.23 10.97 9.45
C LYS A 644 8.84 11.56 9.19
N HIS A 645 8.15 11.31 8.08
CA HIS A 645 8.70 10.80 6.83
C HIS A 645 8.90 11.98 5.88
N PHE A 646 10.14 12.36 5.59
CA PHE A 646 10.48 13.55 4.82
C PHE A 646 10.18 13.36 3.32
N VAL A 647 9.23 14.06 2.69
CA VAL A 647 8.11 14.79 3.30
C VAL A 647 6.81 14.08 2.93
N TYR A 648 5.90 13.98 3.89
CA TYR A 648 4.59 13.37 3.72
C TYR A 648 3.62 14.01 4.71
N GLY A 649 2.34 14.12 4.33
CA GLY A 649 1.33 14.79 5.17
C GLY A 649 -0.02 14.94 4.48
N GLU A 650 -0.02 14.97 3.14
CA GLU A 650 -1.25 15.00 2.33
C GLU A 650 -1.38 13.76 1.45
N SER A 651 -1.53 12.61 2.10
CA SER A 651 -1.87 11.37 1.42
C SER A 651 -3.14 11.57 0.56
N ARG A 652 -3.05 11.41 -0.76
CA ARG A 652 -4.24 11.51 -1.62
C ARG A 652 -5.28 10.45 -1.25
N GLY A 653 -6.44 10.92 -0.81
CA GLY A 653 -7.56 10.07 -0.37
C GLY A 653 -7.33 9.37 0.96
N GLY A 654 -6.29 9.75 1.72
CA GLY A 654 -5.90 9.09 2.97
C GLY A 654 -5.19 7.74 2.78
N VAL A 655 -4.96 7.31 1.53
CA VAL A 655 -4.34 6.03 1.20
C VAL A 655 -2.84 6.03 1.59
N ASN A 656 -2.43 5.11 2.45
CA ASN A 656 -1.02 5.01 2.85
C ASN A 656 -0.08 4.94 1.63
N ALA A 657 1.05 5.65 1.69
CA ALA A 657 2.04 5.82 0.61
C ALA A 657 1.56 6.54 -0.67
N ALA A 658 0.30 6.97 -0.76
CA ALA A 658 -0.19 7.69 -1.93
C ALA A 658 0.57 9.00 -2.17
N SER A 659 0.67 9.40 -3.44
CA SER A 659 1.29 10.66 -3.86
C SER A 659 0.66 11.89 -3.20
N MET A 660 1.40 13.00 -3.14
CA MET A 660 0.90 14.32 -2.78
C MET A 660 1.34 15.38 -3.81
N TYR A 661 0.56 16.45 -3.95
CA TYR A 661 0.93 17.61 -4.77
C TYR A 661 1.19 18.81 -3.87
N GLY A 662 2.21 19.60 -4.18
CA GLY A 662 2.53 20.77 -3.38
C GLY A 662 3.46 21.72 -4.09
N GLY A 663 3.02 22.94 -4.30
CA GLY A 663 3.90 24.02 -4.73
C GLY A 663 4.89 24.40 -3.64
N ILE A 664 6.01 25.02 -4.00
CA ILE A 664 7.10 25.38 -3.07
C ILE A 664 6.64 26.23 -1.87
N ASN A 665 5.61 27.07 -2.04
CA ASN A 665 5.05 27.88 -0.95
C ASN A 665 4.33 27.02 0.07
N HIS A 666 3.51 26.08 -0.38
CA HIS A 666 2.81 25.13 0.48
C HIS A 666 3.83 24.25 1.22
N LEU A 667 4.81 23.70 0.50
CA LEU A 667 5.87 22.90 1.12
C LEU A 667 6.60 23.66 2.24
N TYR A 668 7.04 24.90 2.03
CA TYR A 668 7.79 25.63 3.06
C TYR A 668 6.94 26.19 4.21
N ASN A 669 5.71 26.62 3.94
CA ASN A 669 4.87 27.24 4.97
C ASN A 669 4.16 26.20 5.84
N ASP A 670 4.00 24.99 5.35
CA ASP A 670 3.18 23.94 5.93
C ASP A 670 4.02 22.68 6.16
N GLN A 671 4.19 21.87 5.12
CA GLN A 671 4.76 20.50 5.20
C GLN A 671 6.19 20.45 5.79
N LEU A 672 7.06 21.41 5.45
CA LEU A 672 8.46 21.44 5.91
C LEU A 672 8.62 22.16 7.26
N ARG A 673 7.60 22.87 7.75
CA ARG A 673 7.73 23.71 8.94
C ARG A 673 8.03 22.93 10.22
N PRO A 674 7.41 21.77 10.49
CA PRO A 674 7.80 20.90 11.60
C PRO A 674 9.24 20.41 11.48
N TYR A 675 9.67 20.00 10.28
CA TYR A 675 11.04 19.53 10.05
C TYR A 675 12.06 20.63 10.28
N MET A 676 11.82 21.86 9.81
CA MET A 676 12.69 23.01 10.10
C MET A 676 12.86 23.22 11.61
N ARG A 677 11.78 23.06 12.39
CA ARG A 677 11.85 23.17 13.85
C ARG A 677 12.60 21.99 14.47
N ALA A 678 12.38 20.76 14.03
CA ALA A 678 13.09 19.58 14.54
C ALA A 678 14.59 19.60 14.18
N LEU A 679 14.95 20.13 13.01
CA LEU A 679 16.34 20.29 12.56
C LEU A 679 17.14 21.25 13.45
N GLU A 680 16.50 22.20 14.14
CA GLU A 680 17.17 23.03 15.15
C GLU A 680 17.72 22.19 16.34
N ALA A 681 17.20 20.97 16.55
CA ALA A 681 17.69 20.02 17.55
C ALA A 681 18.76 19.03 17.01
N ASP A 682 19.23 19.22 15.78
CA ASP A 682 20.31 18.44 15.13
C ASP A 682 20.06 16.91 15.16
N PRO A 683 18.94 16.42 14.58
CA PRO A 683 18.65 14.98 14.55
C PRO A 683 19.76 14.24 13.77
N ALA A 684 20.15 13.06 14.25
CA ALA A 684 21.19 12.26 13.61
C ALA A 684 20.81 11.80 12.18
N ALA A 685 19.52 11.56 11.95
CA ALA A 685 19.02 11.05 10.69
C ALA A 685 17.66 11.65 10.29
N VAL A 686 17.35 11.55 8.99
CA VAL A 686 16.05 11.81 8.38
C VAL A 686 15.68 10.62 7.51
N MET A 687 14.44 10.12 7.63
CA MET A 687 13.89 9.08 6.75
C MET A 687 12.98 9.71 5.72
N VAL A 688 13.18 9.39 4.45
CA VAL A 688 12.30 9.86 3.38
C VAL A 688 10.97 9.09 3.35
N SER A 689 9.91 9.68 2.83
CA SER A 689 8.61 9.01 2.72
C SER A 689 8.50 8.03 1.55
N TYR A 690 7.48 7.18 1.58
CA TYR A 690 7.09 6.36 0.42
C TYR A 690 6.54 7.20 -0.75
N ALA A 691 6.01 8.38 -0.46
CA ALA A 691 5.18 9.11 -1.40
C ALA A 691 5.97 9.69 -2.57
N SER A 692 5.28 9.85 -3.70
CA SER A 692 5.70 10.77 -4.74
C SER A 692 5.22 12.18 -4.40
N VAL A 693 6.14 13.14 -4.30
CA VAL A 693 5.83 14.56 -4.11
C VAL A 693 6.01 15.25 -5.45
N ASP A 694 4.93 15.84 -5.96
CA ASP A 694 4.89 16.43 -7.30
C ASP A 694 5.40 15.44 -8.37
N LEU A 695 4.87 14.21 -8.30
CA LEU A 695 5.17 13.08 -9.20
C LEU A 695 6.58 12.48 -9.08
N VAL A 696 7.40 12.90 -8.10
CA VAL A 696 8.75 12.35 -7.90
C VAL A 696 8.82 11.58 -6.57
N PRO A 697 9.05 10.25 -6.58
CA PRO A 697 9.25 9.44 -5.37
C PRO A 697 10.33 10.03 -4.47
N MET A 698 10.06 10.16 -3.17
CA MET A 698 11.01 10.79 -2.25
C MET A 698 12.34 10.03 -2.13
N SER A 699 12.36 8.71 -2.37
CA SER A 699 13.58 7.92 -2.48
C SER A 699 14.51 8.32 -3.64
N ALA A 700 14.01 9.01 -4.67
CA ALA A 700 14.78 9.49 -5.81
C ALA A 700 14.73 11.02 -5.99
N ASN A 701 14.14 11.76 -5.04
CA ASN A 701 13.86 13.18 -5.19
C ASN A 701 15.08 14.06 -4.86
N LYS A 702 15.96 14.25 -5.85
CA LYS A 702 17.16 15.10 -5.73
C LYS A 702 16.87 16.52 -5.25
N TYR A 703 15.80 17.14 -5.74
CA TYR A 703 15.47 18.52 -5.39
C TYR A 703 15.12 18.67 -3.90
N LEU A 704 14.21 17.83 -3.38
CA LEU A 704 13.79 17.95 -1.99
C LEU A 704 14.84 17.40 -1.01
N VAL A 705 15.53 16.32 -1.37
CA VAL A 705 16.52 15.69 -0.47
C VAL A 705 17.87 16.40 -0.51
N ARG A 706 18.38 16.81 -1.67
CA ARG A 706 19.69 17.51 -1.75
C ARG A 706 19.51 19.00 -1.67
N ASP A 707 18.81 19.58 -2.64
CA ASP A 707 18.80 21.04 -2.80
C ASP A 707 18.01 21.72 -1.66
N VAL A 708 16.95 21.10 -1.15
CA VAL A 708 16.18 21.63 -0.02
C VAL A 708 16.74 21.16 1.32
N LEU A 709 16.68 19.86 1.64
CA LEU A 709 17.05 19.36 2.96
C LEU A 709 18.54 19.58 3.28
N ARG A 710 19.46 19.18 2.40
CA ARG A 710 20.91 19.34 2.67
C ARG A 710 21.39 20.77 2.43
N GLU A 711 21.10 21.35 1.28
CA GLU A 711 21.71 22.64 0.90
C GLU A 711 20.99 23.85 1.52
N LYS A 712 19.65 23.93 1.44
CA LYS A 712 18.90 25.09 1.95
C LYS A 712 18.62 25.01 3.45
N LEU A 713 18.28 23.84 3.96
CA LEU A 713 17.98 23.63 5.39
C LEU A 713 19.22 23.22 6.19
N GLY A 714 20.33 22.88 5.54
CA GLY A 714 21.62 22.64 6.20
C GLY A 714 21.74 21.31 6.93
N PHE A 715 20.96 20.29 6.54
CA PHE A 715 21.03 18.99 7.18
C PHE A 715 22.29 18.21 6.81
N GLU A 716 23.12 17.89 7.80
CA GLU A 716 24.40 17.18 7.63
C GLU A 716 24.34 15.69 8.00
N GLY A 717 23.24 15.23 8.61
CA GLY A 717 23.09 13.85 9.09
C GLY A 717 22.84 12.83 7.99
N ILE A 718 22.44 11.63 8.42
CA ILE A 718 22.14 10.51 7.53
C ILE A 718 20.75 10.69 6.93
N VAL A 719 20.62 10.55 5.60
CA VAL A 719 19.31 10.40 4.97
C VAL A 719 19.11 8.92 4.69
N MET A 720 18.03 8.33 5.16
CA MET A 720 17.72 6.92 4.96
C MET A 720 16.40 6.71 4.21
N SER A 721 16.27 5.55 3.58
CA SER A 721 15.01 5.12 2.97
C SER A 721 13.98 4.73 4.04
N ASP A 722 12.69 4.78 3.70
CA ASP A 722 11.69 3.96 4.38
C ASP A 722 11.82 2.48 3.93
N ALA A 723 11.18 1.55 4.61
CA ALA A 723 11.32 0.11 4.40
C ALA A 723 10.88 -0.31 2.98
N GLY A 724 11.82 -0.78 2.16
CA GLY A 724 11.53 -1.18 0.77
C GLY A 724 11.35 -0.02 -0.21
N SER A 725 11.33 1.23 0.25
CA SER A 725 11.05 2.40 -0.61
C SER A 725 12.09 2.64 -1.72
N ILE A 726 13.30 2.07 -1.65
CA ILE A 726 14.26 2.07 -2.77
C ILE A 726 13.84 1.03 -3.81
N ALA A 727 13.46 -0.19 -3.39
CA ALA A 727 12.95 -1.22 -4.28
C ALA A 727 11.71 -0.74 -5.06
N HIS A 728 10.86 0.05 -4.42
CA HIS A 728 9.67 0.64 -5.03
C HIS A 728 9.97 1.60 -6.19
N LEU A 729 11.21 2.09 -6.33
CA LEU A 729 11.64 2.82 -7.53
C LEU A 729 11.53 1.94 -8.78
N TYR A 730 11.82 0.64 -8.65
CA TYR A 730 11.67 -0.36 -9.71
C TYR A 730 10.31 -1.05 -9.68
N THR A 731 9.84 -1.50 -8.51
CA THR A 731 8.66 -2.39 -8.43
C THR A 731 7.32 -1.67 -8.52
N GLU A 732 7.24 -0.39 -8.10
CA GLU A 732 5.98 0.35 -7.99
C GLU A 732 5.96 1.60 -8.87
N SER A 733 6.87 2.55 -8.63
CA SER A 733 6.87 3.86 -9.31
C SER A 733 7.43 3.82 -10.73
N ARG A 734 8.12 2.73 -11.11
CA ARG A 734 8.70 2.53 -12.45
C ARG A 734 9.62 3.68 -12.88
N LEU A 735 10.40 4.19 -11.93
CA LEU A 735 11.43 5.21 -12.18
C LEU A 735 12.80 4.58 -12.52
N ALA A 736 13.01 3.32 -12.15
CA ALA A 736 14.19 2.53 -12.48
C ALA A 736 13.78 1.28 -13.25
N ASP A 737 14.63 0.81 -14.15
CA ASP A 737 14.46 -0.44 -14.93
C ASP A 737 15.08 -1.66 -14.23
N SER A 738 15.75 -1.45 -13.09
CA SER A 738 16.35 -2.51 -12.28
C SER A 738 16.59 -2.09 -10.82
N TYR A 739 16.85 -3.06 -9.94
CA TYR A 739 17.30 -2.77 -8.58
C TYR A 739 18.65 -2.02 -8.56
N ALA A 740 19.58 -2.32 -9.47
CA ALA A 740 20.86 -1.62 -9.54
C ALA A 740 20.68 -0.14 -9.90
N GLU A 741 19.80 0.16 -10.84
CA GLU A 741 19.45 1.54 -11.19
C GLU A 741 18.69 2.23 -10.06
N ALA A 742 17.76 1.54 -9.39
CA ALA A 742 17.08 2.07 -8.21
C ALA A 742 18.08 2.45 -7.10
N ALA A 743 19.10 1.63 -6.87
CA ALA A 743 20.18 1.91 -5.92
C ALA A 743 20.96 3.18 -6.29
N LEU A 744 21.31 3.32 -7.58
CA LEU A 744 22.01 4.51 -8.09
C LEU A 744 21.14 5.77 -7.96
N LEU A 745 19.87 5.73 -8.38
CA LEU A 745 18.95 6.86 -8.26
C LEU A 745 18.79 7.32 -6.81
N ALA A 746 18.63 6.38 -5.88
CA ALA A 746 18.51 6.67 -4.46
C ALA A 746 19.80 7.26 -3.88
N LEU A 747 20.95 6.67 -4.19
CA LEU A 747 22.25 7.17 -3.75
C LEU A 747 22.53 8.58 -4.29
N GLU A 748 22.24 8.83 -5.57
CA GLU A 748 22.41 10.14 -6.20
C GLU A 748 21.41 11.19 -5.70
N ALA A 749 20.22 10.77 -5.28
CA ALA A 749 19.24 11.58 -4.55
C ALA A 749 19.70 11.93 -3.13
N GLY A 750 20.73 11.25 -2.61
CA GLY A 750 21.37 11.58 -1.35
C GLY A 750 20.97 10.66 -0.19
N LEU A 751 20.26 9.56 -0.46
CA LEU A 751 20.07 8.48 0.50
C LEU A 751 21.41 7.79 0.78
N GLN A 752 21.67 7.52 2.04
CA GLN A 752 22.92 6.96 2.54
C GLN A 752 22.71 5.60 3.22
N MET A 753 21.46 5.25 3.56
CA MET A 753 21.13 4.00 4.22
C MET A 753 19.79 3.42 3.76
N GLU A 754 19.78 2.13 3.44
CA GLU A 754 18.59 1.36 3.10
C GLU A 754 17.97 0.74 4.36
N LEU A 755 16.72 1.11 4.68
CA LEU A 755 15.98 0.50 5.78
C LEU A 755 15.30 -0.80 5.32
N SER A 756 15.39 -1.82 6.17
CA SER A 756 14.70 -3.10 5.99
C SER A 756 14.85 -3.68 4.57
N PRO A 757 16.08 -3.82 4.06
CA PRO A 757 16.31 -4.44 2.76
C PRO A 757 15.58 -5.79 2.70
N GLY A 758 14.78 -5.99 1.66
CA GLY A 758 14.08 -7.24 1.38
C GLY A 758 15.02 -8.24 0.71
N SER A 759 14.48 -9.36 0.21
CA SER A 759 15.18 -10.14 -0.82
C SER A 759 14.48 -9.84 -2.16
N PRO A 760 15.16 -9.17 -3.13
CA PRO A 760 16.55 -8.71 -3.05
C PRO A 760 16.70 -7.38 -2.30
N ALA A 761 17.83 -7.24 -1.62
CA ALA A 761 18.29 -5.98 -1.05
C ALA A 761 18.83 -5.09 -2.18
N VAL A 762 18.65 -3.76 -2.09
CA VAL A 762 18.90 -2.89 -3.25
C VAL A 762 20.29 -2.27 -3.23
N PHE A 763 20.76 -1.69 -2.12
CA PHE A 763 22.10 -1.11 -2.05
C PHE A 763 23.27 -2.10 -2.22
N PRO A 764 23.17 -3.39 -1.86
CA PRO A 764 24.22 -4.38 -2.18
C PRO A 764 24.54 -4.49 -3.67
N THR A 765 23.61 -4.13 -4.58
CA THR A 765 23.87 -4.10 -6.02
C THR A 765 24.98 -3.08 -6.41
N LEU A 766 25.25 -2.08 -5.57
CA LEU A 766 26.31 -1.09 -5.77
C LEU A 766 27.72 -1.68 -5.68
N VAL A 767 27.88 -2.93 -5.21
CA VAL A 767 29.17 -3.65 -5.28
C VAL A 767 29.71 -3.67 -6.72
N ALA A 768 28.82 -3.77 -7.72
CA ALA A 768 29.20 -3.76 -9.13
C ALA A 768 29.77 -2.41 -9.64
N ALA A 769 29.59 -1.32 -8.89
CA ALA A 769 29.99 0.04 -9.29
C ALA A 769 31.38 0.47 -8.76
N ALA A 770 32.25 -0.47 -8.37
CA ALA A 770 33.54 -0.19 -7.73
C ALA A 770 34.50 0.69 -8.56
N GLU A 771 34.39 0.67 -9.89
CA GLU A 771 35.23 1.46 -10.79
C GLU A 771 34.69 2.88 -11.04
N ASP A 772 33.45 3.17 -10.64
CA ASP A 772 32.83 4.49 -10.81
C ASP A 772 33.27 5.44 -9.69
N ARG A 773 34.05 6.47 -10.06
CA ARG A 773 34.57 7.46 -9.11
C ARG A 773 33.48 8.33 -8.48
N HIS A 774 32.40 8.61 -9.19
CA HIS A 774 31.29 9.41 -8.68
C HIS A 774 30.53 8.62 -7.61
N VAL A 775 30.14 7.39 -7.93
CA VAL A 775 29.47 6.46 -7.01
C VAL A 775 30.37 6.19 -5.79
N GLY A 776 31.67 5.99 -6.00
CA GLY A 776 32.62 5.78 -4.90
C GLY A 776 32.74 6.96 -3.95
N LYS A 777 32.61 8.21 -4.44
CA LYS A 777 32.55 9.38 -3.56
C LYS A 777 31.27 9.35 -2.72
N LEU A 778 30.11 9.10 -3.34
CA LEU A 778 28.83 9.08 -2.63
C LEU A 778 28.77 7.98 -1.55
N ILE A 779 29.32 6.80 -1.85
CA ILE A 779 29.44 5.70 -0.88
C ILE A 779 30.39 6.07 0.26
N ASN A 780 31.55 6.64 -0.03
CA ASN A 780 32.47 7.09 1.04
C ASN A 780 31.80 8.14 1.95
N ASP A 781 31.07 9.10 1.38
CA ASP A 781 30.35 10.11 2.14
C ASP A 781 29.22 9.48 3.00
N ALA A 782 28.49 8.49 2.47
CA ALA A 782 27.48 7.71 3.19
C ALA A 782 28.08 6.94 4.38
N VAL A 783 29.12 6.15 4.12
CA VAL A 783 29.78 5.33 5.13
C VAL A 783 30.45 6.19 6.19
N LEU A 784 31.05 7.32 5.81
CA LEU A 784 31.62 8.27 6.76
C LEU A 784 30.57 8.76 7.77
N ASN A 785 29.39 9.13 7.30
CA ASN A 785 28.30 9.59 8.17
C ASN A 785 27.79 8.46 9.09
N ILE A 786 27.66 7.23 8.58
CA ILE A 786 27.24 6.06 9.36
C ILE A 786 28.26 5.72 10.45
N LEU A 787 29.55 5.69 10.11
CA LEU A 787 30.61 5.44 11.08
C LEU A 787 30.74 6.58 12.09
N GLN A 788 30.59 7.84 11.66
CA GLN A 788 30.56 8.98 12.56
C GLN A 788 29.42 8.86 13.57
N LEU A 789 28.24 8.41 13.15
CA LEU A 789 27.12 8.13 14.05
C LEU A 789 27.48 7.05 15.07
N LYS A 790 28.05 5.91 14.64
CA LYS A 790 28.50 4.83 15.54
C LYS A 790 29.54 5.31 16.56
N PHE A 791 30.45 6.19 16.17
CA PHE A 791 31.38 6.81 17.11
C PHE A 791 30.70 7.80 18.04
N ALA A 792 29.74 8.59 17.54
CA ALA A 792 29.04 9.60 18.33
C ALA A 792 28.10 8.99 19.38
N THR A 793 27.63 7.76 19.19
CA THR A 793 26.85 7.00 20.18
C THR A 793 27.71 6.21 21.16
N GLY A 794 29.04 6.29 21.06
CA GLY A 794 29.97 5.57 21.94
C GLY A 794 30.06 4.06 21.68
N LEU A 795 29.47 3.57 20.58
CA LEU A 795 29.32 2.14 20.30
C LEU A 795 30.67 1.41 20.15
N PHE A 796 31.72 2.10 19.66
CA PHE A 796 33.07 1.52 19.55
C PHE A 796 33.77 1.36 20.91
N ASP A 797 33.35 2.12 21.91
CA ASP A 797 34.01 2.16 23.22
C ASP A 797 33.22 1.32 24.25
N ASN A 798 31.89 1.24 24.12
CA ASN A 798 31.01 0.37 24.91
C ASN A 798 29.92 -0.30 24.05
N PRO A 799 30.26 -1.34 23.28
CA PRO A 799 29.34 -1.94 22.30
C PRO A 799 28.24 -2.83 22.89
N LEU A 800 28.39 -3.28 24.13
CA LEU A 800 27.50 -4.25 24.76
C LEU A 800 26.72 -3.61 25.91
N PRO A 801 25.38 -3.60 25.89
CA PRO A 801 24.58 -3.23 27.04
C PRO A 801 24.79 -4.20 28.21
N ASP A 802 24.72 -3.67 29.43
CA ASP A 802 24.86 -4.42 30.68
C ASP A 802 23.52 -5.09 31.06
N PRO A 803 23.45 -6.44 31.14
CA PRO A 803 22.24 -7.14 31.54
C PRO A 803 21.68 -6.74 32.91
N ALA A 804 22.53 -6.25 33.84
CA ALA A 804 22.06 -5.79 35.14
C ALA A 804 21.13 -4.58 35.02
N LYS A 805 21.36 -3.70 34.03
CA LYS A 805 20.58 -2.47 33.83
C LYS A 805 19.17 -2.70 33.33
N VAL A 806 18.89 -3.84 32.69
CA VAL A 806 17.54 -4.17 32.20
C VAL A 806 16.55 -4.19 33.35
N ASN A 807 16.85 -4.95 34.40
CA ASN A 807 15.98 -5.07 35.56
C ASN A 807 15.88 -3.78 36.38
N GLU A 808 16.90 -2.92 36.32
CA GLU A 808 16.93 -1.64 37.02
C GLU A 808 16.12 -0.54 36.30
N THR A 809 15.97 -0.65 34.98
CA THR A 809 15.49 0.45 34.13
C THR A 809 14.14 0.18 33.49
N LEU A 810 13.86 -1.06 33.09
CA LEU A 810 12.59 -1.37 32.42
C LEU A 810 11.44 -1.28 33.41
N ARG A 811 10.38 -0.54 33.04
CA ARG A 811 9.10 -0.49 33.75
C ARG A 811 9.24 -0.13 35.23
N THR A 812 10.17 0.76 35.57
CA THR A 812 10.30 1.25 36.95
C THR A 812 8.99 1.91 37.41
N PRO A 813 8.71 1.95 38.72
CA PRO A 813 7.57 2.70 39.24
C PRO A 813 7.52 4.15 38.74
N ALA A 814 8.69 4.80 38.61
CA ALA A 814 8.79 6.15 38.08
C ALA A 814 8.35 6.25 36.62
N HIS A 815 8.78 5.33 35.74
CA HIS A 815 8.35 5.32 34.33
C HIS A 815 6.85 5.07 34.19
N LEU A 816 6.31 4.14 35.00
CA LEU A 816 4.88 3.85 35.02
C LEU A 816 4.05 5.04 35.53
N ASP A 817 4.53 5.75 36.55
CA ASP A 817 3.87 6.97 37.06
C ASP A 817 3.87 8.08 36.01
N ILE A 818 4.98 8.27 35.28
CA ILE A 818 5.04 9.22 34.15
C ILE A 818 4.02 8.82 33.08
N SER A 819 4.01 7.55 32.64
CA SER A 819 3.06 7.06 31.63
C SER A 819 1.60 7.33 32.04
N ARG A 820 1.25 7.01 33.30
CA ARG A 820 -0.08 7.29 33.84
C ARG A 820 -0.42 8.79 33.86
N ASN A 821 0.54 9.65 34.19
CA ASN A 821 0.34 11.10 34.19
C ASN A 821 0.14 11.65 32.77
N VAL A 822 0.89 11.15 31.78
CA VAL A 822 0.68 11.49 30.36
C VAL A 822 -0.73 11.06 29.94
N THR A 823 -1.17 9.84 30.27
CA THR A 823 -2.52 9.35 29.95
C THR A 823 -3.62 10.20 30.60
N ARG A 824 -3.46 10.63 31.86
CA ARG A 824 -4.42 11.52 32.53
C ARG A 824 -4.56 12.87 31.83
N GLU A 825 -3.44 13.43 31.37
CA GLU A 825 -3.42 14.74 30.73
C GLU A 825 -3.78 14.71 29.24
N SER A 826 -3.84 13.54 28.61
CA SER A 826 -4.18 13.38 27.19
C SER A 826 -5.68 13.18 26.92
N ILE A 827 -6.45 12.70 27.90
CA ILE A 827 -7.88 12.48 27.73
C ILE A 827 -8.61 13.82 27.62
N VAL A 828 -9.38 13.98 26.53
CA VAL A 828 -10.09 15.22 26.21
C VAL A 828 -11.57 15.07 26.56
N LEU A 829 -12.12 16.00 27.33
CA LEU A 829 -13.56 16.12 27.55
C LEU A 829 -14.16 17.00 26.44
N LEU A 830 -14.96 16.42 25.56
CA LEU A 830 -15.54 17.10 24.40
C LEU A 830 -16.93 17.69 24.70
N GLN A 831 -17.68 17.03 25.58
CA GLN A 831 -19.00 17.46 25.99
C GLN A 831 -19.29 16.97 27.40
N ASN A 832 -20.01 17.76 28.20
CA ASN A 832 -20.53 17.37 29.50
C ASN A 832 -21.72 18.25 29.87
N ASP A 833 -22.90 17.67 30.04
CA ASP A 833 -24.11 18.37 30.48
C ASP A 833 -24.26 18.46 32.01
N GLY A 834 -23.22 18.06 32.74
CA GLY A 834 -23.18 18.01 34.20
C GLY A 834 -23.29 16.60 34.78
N ILE A 835 -23.43 15.56 33.95
CA ILE A 835 -23.42 14.17 34.39
C ILE A 835 -22.07 13.75 35.01
N LEU A 836 -20.95 14.20 34.45
CA LEU A 836 -19.63 13.95 35.02
C LEU A 836 -19.25 15.06 36.01
N PRO A 837 -18.60 14.72 37.14
CA PRO A 837 -18.07 13.39 37.50
C PRO A 837 -19.00 12.53 38.37
N LYS A 838 -20.31 12.83 38.43
CA LYS A 838 -21.24 12.20 39.38
C LYS A 838 -21.97 11.02 38.75
N ILE A 839 -21.38 9.83 38.82
CA ILE A 839 -22.02 8.59 38.34
C ILE A 839 -22.73 7.81 39.45
N PRO A 840 -23.83 7.08 39.15
CA PRO A 840 -24.47 6.14 40.07
C PRO A 840 -23.56 4.96 40.41
N SER A 841 -23.92 4.22 41.45
CA SER A 841 -23.15 3.05 41.89
C SER A 841 -23.23 1.86 40.92
N LYS A 842 -24.23 1.81 40.03
CA LYS A 842 -24.40 0.76 39.02
C LYS A 842 -24.35 1.37 37.63
N VAL A 843 -23.60 0.73 36.73
CA VAL A 843 -23.44 1.18 35.34
C VAL A 843 -23.51 0.02 34.37
N ALA A 844 -24.04 0.25 33.18
CA ALA A 844 -23.87 -0.63 32.04
C ALA A 844 -22.65 -0.15 31.24
N LEU A 845 -21.71 -1.05 30.98
CA LEU A 845 -20.54 -0.77 30.16
C LEU A 845 -20.72 -1.49 28.82
N LEU A 846 -20.79 -0.71 27.73
CA LEU A 846 -21.20 -1.17 26.41
C LEU A 846 -20.14 -0.88 25.35
N GLY A 847 -20.22 -1.59 24.23
CA GLY A 847 -19.40 -1.37 23.04
C GLY A 847 -18.18 -2.29 22.94
N PRO A 848 -17.63 -2.46 21.73
CA PRO A 848 -16.55 -3.41 21.47
C PRO A 848 -15.23 -3.03 22.16
N PHE A 849 -15.06 -1.75 22.52
CA PHE A 849 -13.82 -1.26 23.15
C PHE A 849 -13.84 -1.30 24.69
N ALA A 850 -14.93 -1.79 25.30
CA ALA A 850 -15.15 -1.75 26.74
C ALA A 850 -14.14 -2.55 27.58
N ASP A 851 -13.66 -3.70 27.06
CA ASP A 851 -12.75 -4.61 27.76
C ASP A 851 -11.48 -4.91 26.94
N ILE A 852 -10.96 -3.90 26.23
CA ILE A 852 -9.68 -4.00 25.53
C ILE A 852 -8.75 -2.85 25.91
N ARG A 853 -7.48 -3.00 25.55
CA ARG A 853 -6.48 -1.92 25.64
C ARG A 853 -5.98 -1.64 24.23
N ASN A 854 -6.27 -0.44 23.74
CA ASN A 854 -5.98 -0.01 22.37
C ASN A 854 -4.68 0.82 22.35
N TYR A 855 -3.54 0.13 22.25
CA TYR A 855 -2.22 0.76 22.42
C TYR A 855 -1.68 1.42 21.14
N GLY A 856 -2.21 1.06 19.97
CA GLY A 856 -1.65 1.40 18.68
C GLY A 856 -0.82 0.27 18.05
N SER A 857 -0.69 0.30 16.72
CA SER A 857 -0.01 -0.75 15.93
C SER A 857 1.50 -0.87 16.16
N TYR A 858 2.12 0.15 16.74
CA TYR A 858 3.56 0.15 17.09
C TYR A 858 3.85 -0.33 18.52
N ALA A 859 2.82 -0.67 19.29
CA ALA A 859 3.02 -1.26 20.62
C ALA A 859 3.34 -2.76 20.51
N PRO A 860 4.43 -3.25 21.11
CA PRO A 860 4.91 -4.64 20.98
C PRO A 860 4.20 -5.59 21.96
N VAL A 861 2.89 -5.49 22.11
CA VAL A 861 2.11 -6.25 23.08
C VAL A 861 0.74 -6.61 22.51
N ASN A 862 0.20 -7.75 22.93
CA ASN A 862 -1.19 -8.09 22.64
C ASN A 862 -2.15 -7.26 23.52
N SER A 863 -3.24 -6.80 22.91
CA SER A 863 -4.32 -6.02 23.54
C SER A 863 -4.96 -6.70 24.75
N SER A 864 -4.81 -8.02 24.88
CA SER A 864 -5.33 -8.84 25.99
C SER A 864 -4.31 -9.16 27.09
N ASP A 865 -3.03 -8.81 26.95
CA ASP A 865 -1.98 -9.20 27.90
C ASP A 865 -2.13 -8.48 29.25
N SER A 866 -2.58 -9.20 30.28
CA SER A 866 -2.88 -8.66 31.61
C SER A 866 -1.66 -8.23 32.43
N ARG A 867 -0.43 -8.40 31.92
CA ARG A 867 0.78 -7.84 32.54
C ARG A 867 0.90 -6.33 32.34
N TYR A 868 0.17 -5.79 31.38
CA TYR A 868 0.02 -4.37 31.12
C TYR A 868 -1.36 -3.93 31.62
N GLY A 869 -1.49 -2.66 32.00
CA GLY A 869 -2.56 -2.11 32.83
C GLY A 869 -4.01 -2.46 32.45
N ASN A 870 -4.96 -2.00 33.26
CA ASN A 870 -6.34 -2.48 33.16
C ASN A 870 -7.10 -1.93 31.95
N SER A 871 -8.01 -2.75 31.39
CA SER A 871 -9.08 -2.25 30.50
C SER A 871 -10.07 -1.38 31.30
N LEU A 872 -10.94 -0.61 30.63
CA LEU A 872 -11.95 0.19 31.31
C LEU A 872 -12.90 -0.69 32.16
N TYR A 873 -13.31 -1.85 31.64
CA TYR A 873 -14.09 -2.82 32.40
C TYR A 873 -13.39 -3.26 33.68
N GLN A 874 -12.12 -3.62 33.60
CA GLN A 874 -11.33 -4.08 34.74
C GLN A 874 -11.20 -2.98 35.81
N SER A 875 -10.90 -1.74 35.40
CA SER A 875 -10.78 -0.60 36.30
C SER A 875 -12.12 -0.24 36.96
N LEU A 876 -13.23 -0.21 36.20
CA LEU A 876 -14.56 0.06 36.76
C LEU A 876 -14.99 -1.04 37.73
N ARG A 877 -14.76 -2.31 37.38
CA ARG A 877 -15.07 -3.45 38.24
C ARG A 877 -14.28 -3.40 39.55
N ALA A 878 -13.00 -3.02 39.50
CA ALA A 878 -12.18 -2.86 40.69
C ALA A 878 -12.70 -1.75 41.61
N LYS A 879 -13.22 -0.66 41.03
CA LYS A 879 -13.67 0.53 41.76
C LYS A 879 -15.11 0.47 42.27
N LEU A 880 -16.04 -0.05 41.47
CA LEU A 880 -17.47 -0.13 41.79
C LEU A 880 -17.90 -1.49 42.34
N GLY A 881 -17.09 -2.54 42.12
CA GLY A 881 -17.43 -3.92 42.44
C GLY A 881 -18.09 -4.66 41.28
N ALA A 882 -17.84 -5.97 41.19
CA ALA A 882 -18.28 -6.80 40.06
C ALA A 882 -19.81 -6.85 39.85
N SER A 883 -20.60 -6.79 40.93
CA SER A 883 -22.06 -6.80 40.85
C SER A 883 -22.67 -5.48 40.34
N ASN A 884 -21.84 -4.45 40.17
CA ASN A 884 -22.26 -3.09 39.86
C ASN A 884 -21.86 -2.64 38.45
N VAL A 885 -21.12 -3.47 37.71
CA VAL A 885 -20.68 -3.18 36.33
C VAL A 885 -21.19 -4.29 35.43
N ASN A 886 -22.22 -3.99 34.63
CA ASN A 886 -22.76 -4.94 33.66
C ASN A 886 -22.10 -4.71 32.30
N LEU A 887 -21.17 -5.60 31.91
CA LEU A 887 -20.52 -5.54 30.61
C LEU A 887 -21.38 -6.23 29.55
N VAL A 888 -21.79 -5.47 28.52
CA VAL A 888 -22.47 -6.01 27.34
C VAL A 888 -21.87 -5.39 26.09
N GLN A 889 -21.08 -6.16 25.34
CA GLN A 889 -20.40 -5.67 24.14
C GLN A 889 -21.35 -5.04 23.11
N GLY A 890 -22.53 -5.66 22.90
CA GLY A 890 -23.59 -5.17 22.03
C GLY A 890 -23.34 -5.42 20.53
N VAL A 891 -22.16 -5.05 20.01
CA VAL A 891 -21.76 -5.21 18.60
C VAL A 891 -20.28 -5.59 18.47
N ASP A 892 -19.86 -6.06 17.30
CA ASP A 892 -18.45 -6.30 16.98
C ASP A 892 -17.71 -5.00 16.60
N PHE A 893 -16.38 -5.07 16.43
CA PHE A 893 -15.54 -3.96 15.99
C PHE A 893 -15.89 -3.49 14.57
N ILE A 894 -16.14 -4.44 13.66
CA ILE A 894 -16.29 -4.15 12.22
C ILE A 894 -17.53 -4.77 11.57
N ASP A 895 -18.19 -5.73 12.22
CA ASP A 895 -19.40 -6.38 11.69
C ASP A 895 -20.60 -5.42 11.73
N THR A 896 -21.50 -5.58 10.77
CA THR A 896 -22.81 -4.91 10.70
C THR A 896 -23.91 -5.66 11.48
N ASN A 897 -23.61 -6.79 12.12
CA ASN A 897 -24.55 -7.54 12.93
C ASN A 897 -25.02 -6.74 14.16
N SER A 898 -26.32 -6.49 14.21
CA SER A 898 -27.01 -5.69 15.24
C SER A 898 -27.86 -6.52 16.22
N THR A 899 -27.83 -7.86 16.14
CA THR A 899 -28.74 -8.74 16.91
C THR A 899 -28.64 -8.58 18.43
N ASN A 900 -27.47 -8.20 18.95
CA ASN A 900 -27.22 -8.06 20.40
C ASN A 900 -27.46 -6.63 20.94
N ILE A 901 -27.85 -5.67 20.10
CA ILE A 901 -28.11 -4.29 20.54
C ILE A 901 -29.26 -4.23 21.56
N ALA A 902 -30.33 -5.03 21.37
CA ALA A 902 -31.45 -5.06 22.31
C ALA A 902 -31.03 -5.48 23.73
N THR A 903 -30.09 -6.42 23.84
CA THR A 903 -29.51 -6.85 25.12
C THR A 903 -28.72 -5.72 25.78
N ALA A 904 -27.93 -4.97 25.01
CA ALA A 904 -27.18 -3.81 25.51
C ALA A 904 -28.10 -2.71 26.02
N VAL A 905 -29.17 -2.39 25.28
CA VAL A 905 -30.20 -1.42 25.70
C VAL A 905 -30.90 -1.88 26.98
N SER A 906 -31.22 -3.17 27.11
CA SER A 906 -31.83 -3.71 28.33
C SER A 906 -30.91 -3.57 29.56
N ALA A 907 -29.62 -3.89 29.40
CA ALA A 907 -28.63 -3.72 30.46
C ALA A 907 -28.49 -2.25 30.89
N ALA A 908 -28.48 -1.34 29.92
CA ALA A 908 -28.42 0.10 30.16
C ALA A 908 -29.66 0.63 30.91
N LYS A 909 -30.87 0.15 30.57
CA LYS A 909 -32.10 0.50 31.30
C LYS A 909 -32.07 0.03 32.75
N GLU A 910 -31.55 -1.18 33.01
CA GLU A 910 -31.45 -1.72 34.36
C GLU A 910 -30.44 -0.94 35.22
N ALA A 911 -29.31 -0.53 34.63
CA ALA A 911 -28.28 0.23 35.33
C ALA A 911 -28.64 1.71 35.55
N GLY A 912 -29.43 2.31 34.65
CA GLY A 912 -29.80 3.73 34.70
C GLY A 912 -28.72 4.69 34.19
N LEU A 913 -27.55 4.18 33.80
CA LEU A 913 -26.47 4.90 33.12
C LEU A 913 -25.74 3.92 32.19
N ALA A 914 -25.52 4.33 30.94
CA ALA A 914 -24.65 3.66 29.99
C ALA A 914 -23.31 4.38 29.86
N ILE A 915 -22.21 3.62 29.93
CA ILE A 915 -20.90 4.04 29.45
C ILE A 915 -20.68 3.26 28.16
N VAL A 916 -20.63 3.93 27.01
CA VAL A 916 -20.50 3.31 25.69
C VAL A 916 -19.11 3.61 25.13
N VAL A 917 -18.34 2.59 24.76
CA VAL A 917 -16.97 2.75 24.26
C VAL A 917 -16.91 2.31 22.79
N LEU A 918 -16.71 3.28 21.90
CA LEU A 918 -16.69 3.11 20.44
C LEU A 918 -15.39 3.65 19.85
N GLY A 919 -15.05 3.18 18.64
CA GLY A 919 -13.95 3.75 17.89
C GLY A 919 -13.33 2.82 16.84
N SER A 920 -12.02 2.96 16.65
CA SER A 920 -11.20 2.28 15.66
C SER A 920 -10.10 1.45 16.33
N LEU A 921 -9.82 0.28 15.78
CA LEU A 921 -8.91 -0.68 16.39
C LEU A 921 -7.52 -0.57 15.75
N SER A 922 -6.51 -0.27 16.56
CA SER A 922 -5.10 -0.21 16.15
C SER A 922 -4.27 -1.19 16.99
N VAL A 923 -3.86 -2.29 16.36
CA VAL A 923 -3.10 -3.38 17.00
C VAL A 923 -1.94 -3.85 16.10
N GLY A 924 -0.92 -4.45 16.70
CA GLY A 924 0.23 -5.01 15.98
C GLY A 924 -0.17 -6.19 15.08
N THR A 925 0.69 -6.55 14.11
CA THR A 925 0.42 -7.61 13.13
C THR A 925 0.32 -9.01 13.74
N THR A 926 0.83 -9.19 14.95
CA THR A 926 0.81 -10.46 15.71
C THR A 926 -0.34 -10.54 16.72
N ASP A 927 -1.13 -9.48 16.88
CA ASP A 927 -2.27 -9.46 17.79
C ASP A 927 -3.41 -10.36 17.26
N PRO A 928 -4.08 -11.16 18.11
CA PRO A 928 -5.23 -11.97 17.70
C PRO A 928 -6.38 -11.20 17.03
N LEU A 929 -6.48 -9.89 17.27
CA LEU A 929 -7.48 -8.99 16.69
C LEU A 929 -7.03 -8.30 15.40
N VAL A 930 -5.86 -8.65 14.84
CA VAL A 930 -5.33 -8.01 13.61
C VAL A 930 -6.33 -8.05 12.44
N THR A 931 -7.14 -9.10 12.33
CA THR A 931 -8.16 -9.23 11.27
C THR A 931 -9.34 -8.28 11.44
N LYS A 932 -9.46 -7.63 12.60
CA LYS A 932 -10.47 -6.60 12.92
C LYS A 932 -9.87 -5.20 13.00
N ARG A 933 -8.57 -5.06 12.69
CA ARG A 933 -7.87 -3.78 12.72
C ARG A 933 -8.47 -2.83 11.68
N THR A 934 -8.67 -1.59 12.08
CA THR A 934 -9.22 -0.53 11.22
C THR A 934 -8.36 0.72 11.18
N ASP A 935 -7.28 0.80 11.97
CA ASP A 935 -6.46 2.00 12.18
C ASP A 935 -4.95 1.62 12.26
N GLY A 936 -4.06 2.58 12.06
CA GLY A 936 -2.62 2.46 11.97
C GLY A 936 -2.11 2.20 10.55
N GLU A 937 -0.79 2.12 10.39
CA GLU A 937 -0.12 1.86 9.10
C GLU A 937 -0.78 0.76 8.24
N PHE A 938 -1.11 1.12 6.99
CA PHE A 938 -1.83 0.34 5.95
C PHE A 938 -3.36 0.17 6.09
N PHE A 939 -4.02 0.76 7.09
CA PHE A 939 -5.46 0.62 7.31
C PHE A 939 -6.24 1.94 7.12
N THR A 940 -6.21 2.50 5.90
CA THR A 940 -6.89 3.76 5.53
C THR A 940 -8.40 3.74 5.79
N HIS A 941 -8.93 4.86 6.28
CA HIS A 941 -10.35 5.03 6.54
C HIS A 941 -11.10 5.56 5.32
N ALA A 942 -12.06 4.81 4.80
CA ALA A 942 -12.97 5.34 3.77
C ALA A 942 -13.95 6.37 4.35
N GLU A 943 -14.36 6.16 5.60
CA GLU A 943 -15.32 6.95 6.36
C GLU A 943 -14.79 7.22 7.77
N LEU A 944 -15.05 8.42 8.31
CA LEU A 944 -14.65 8.83 9.66
C LEU A 944 -15.71 8.55 10.73
N SER A 945 -16.80 7.89 10.35
CA SER A 945 -17.78 7.34 11.29
C SER A 945 -17.24 6.09 12.00
N PHE A 946 -17.94 5.60 13.03
CA PHE A 946 -17.56 4.34 13.67
C PHE A 946 -17.73 3.15 12.71
N PRO A 947 -16.73 2.25 12.58
CA PRO A 947 -16.85 1.04 11.77
C PRO A 947 -17.97 0.11 12.23
N GLY A 948 -18.55 -0.65 11.29
CA GLY A 948 -19.59 -1.66 11.57
C GLY A 948 -20.88 -1.08 12.16
N ALA A 949 -21.52 -1.84 13.06
CA ALA A 949 -22.77 -1.46 13.72
C ALA A 949 -22.59 -0.55 14.97
N GLN A 950 -21.40 0.02 15.20
CA GLN A 950 -21.10 0.80 16.40
C GLN A 950 -21.99 2.03 16.60
N GLN A 951 -22.24 2.81 15.55
CA GLN A 951 -23.15 3.97 15.63
C GLN A 951 -24.58 3.55 15.97
N GLN A 952 -25.05 2.42 15.43
CA GLN A 952 -26.40 1.89 15.68
C GLN A 952 -26.58 1.50 17.15
N LEU A 953 -25.52 0.99 17.81
CA LEU A 953 -25.53 0.72 19.25
C LEU A 953 -25.72 2.01 20.05
N LEU A 954 -24.96 3.06 19.73
CA LEU A 954 -25.10 4.36 20.41
C LEU A 954 -26.49 4.95 20.21
N ASP A 955 -26.97 4.99 18.96
CA ASP A 955 -28.28 5.54 18.63
C ASP A 955 -29.41 4.80 19.37
N ALA A 956 -29.36 3.47 19.45
CA ALA A 956 -30.37 2.68 20.16
C ALA A 956 -30.40 2.94 21.68
N VAL A 957 -29.24 3.20 22.30
CA VAL A 957 -29.14 3.56 23.72
C VAL A 957 -29.69 4.97 23.95
N LEU A 958 -29.35 5.92 23.08
CA LEU A 958 -29.83 7.30 23.14
C LEU A 958 -31.34 7.40 22.90
N ASP A 959 -31.87 6.68 21.92
CA ASP A 959 -33.30 6.64 21.58
C ASP A 959 -34.14 6.05 22.72
N ALA A 960 -33.54 5.17 23.54
CA ALA A 960 -34.14 4.69 24.77
C ALA A 960 -34.12 5.71 25.92
N SER A 961 -33.66 6.94 25.68
CA SER A 961 -33.54 8.05 26.65
C SER A 961 -32.70 7.70 27.88
N ILE A 962 -31.66 6.89 27.69
CA ILE A 962 -30.77 6.45 28.76
C ILE A 962 -29.64 7.48 28.90
N PRO A 963 -29.35 7.97 30.12
CA PRO A 963 -28.16 8.79 30.35
C PRO A 963 -26.91 8.06 29.85
N THR A 964 -26.12 8.73 29.01
CA THR A 964 -25.03 8.09 28.26
C THR A 964 -23.74 8.90 28.32
N ILE A 965 -22.67 8.25 28.77
CA ILE A 965 -21.29 8.72 28.63
C ILE A 965 -20.67 7.97 27.45
N LEU A 966 -20.29 8.69 26.40
CA LEU A 966 -19.59 8.14 25.25
C LEU A 966 -18.08 8.29 25.44
N VAL A 967 -17.33 7.21 25.22
CA VAL A 967 -15.86 7.21 25.19
C VAL A 967 -15.40 6.83 23.79
N LEU A 968 -14.63 7.71 23.16
CA LEU A 968 -14.01 7.51 21.85
C LEU A 968 -12.60 6.94 22.02
N SER A 969 -12.32 5.80 21.39
CA SER A 969 -11.02 5.10 21.48
C SER A 969 -10.46 4.80 20.09
N GLY A 970 -9.34 5.43 19.72
CA GLY A 970 -8.65 5.21 18.45
C GLY A 970 -7.75 6.37 18.03
N GLY A 971 -7.00 6.20 16.94
CA GLY A 971 -6.02 7.16 16.42
C GLY A 971 -6.59 8.13 15.38
N GLN A 972 -7.70 7.80 14.73
CA GLN A 972 -8.38 8.68 13.77
C GLN A 972 -9.24 9.77 14.44
N PRO A 973 -9.50 10.91 13.76
CA PRO A 973 -10.59 11.80 14.12
C PRO A 973 -11.95 11.18 13.77
N TYR A 974 -12.96 11.39 14.62
CA TYR A 974 -14.32 10.87 14.41
C TYR A 974 -15.31 11.94 13.99
N VAL A 975 -16.32 11.54 13.21
CA VAL A 975 -17.50 12.36 12.94
C VAL A 975 -18.31 12.59 14.21
N LEU A 976 -18.49 13.86 14.58
CA LEU A 976 -19.38 14.29 15.65
C LEU A 976 -20.62 14.96 15.06
N ASN A 977 -21.54 14.13 14.59
CA ASN A 977 -22.83 14.58 14.04
C ASN A 977 -23.87 14.83 15.15
N ASN A 978 -25.05 15.31 14.76
CA ASN A 978 -26.16 15.58 15.67
C ASN A 978 -26.59 14.37 16.50
N SER A 979 -26.43 13.14 16.00
CA SER A 979 -26.79 11.94 16.77
C SER A 979 -25.80 11.70 17.90
N THR A 980 -24.49 11.72 17.61
CA THR A 980 -23.42 11.52 18.58
C THR A 980 -23.45 12.58 19.69
N LEU A 981 -23.76 13.83 19.32
CA LEU A 981 -23.87 14.97 20.25
C LEU A 981 -25.08 14.89 21.21
N ARG A 982 -25.98 13.91 21.08
CA ARG A 982 -27.04 13.66 22.09
C ARG A 982 -26.50 13.02 23.37
N SER A 983 -25.26 12.51 23.36
CA SER A 983 -24.62 11.93 24.55
C SER A 983 -24.47 12.98 25.67
N ASN A 984 -24.75 12.62 26.92
CA ASN A 984 -24.67 13.54 28.05
C ASN A 984 -23.22 13.99 28.31
N ALA A 985 -22.26 13.09 28.12
CA ALA A 985 -20.84 13.42 28.08
C ALA A 985 -20.10 12.65 26.98
N ILE A 986 -19.05 13.25 26.45
CA ILE A 986 -18.17 12.65 25.43
C ILE A 986 -16.72 12.83 25.87
N LEU A 987 -15.99 11.72 26.01
CA LEU A 987 -14.55 11.68 26.29
C LEU A 987 -13.80 11.10 25.09
N HIS A 988 -12.65 11.65 24.75
CA HIS A 988 -11.74 11.07 23.76
C HIS A 988 -10.48 10.56 24.47
N SER A 989 -10.26 9.25 24.47
CA SER A 989 -9.09 8.63 25.11
C SER A 989 -7.92 8.40 24.15
N PHE A 990 -8.16 8.54 22.84
CA PHE A 990 -7.20 8.22 21.79
C PHE A 990 -6.66 6.78 21.94
N LEU A 991 -5.44 6.53 21.46
CA LEU A 991 -4.62 5.36 21.78
C LEU A 991 -3.81 5.67 23.06
N GLY A 992 -4.47 5.58 24.22
CA GLY A 992 -4.01 6.19 25.49
C GLY A 992 -2.95 5.44 26.30
N GLY A 993 -2.34 4.38 25.77
CA GLY A 993 -1.30 3.60 26.48
C GLY A 993 -1.84 2.70 27.60
N GLU A 994 -0.95 2.16 28.45
CA GLU A 994 -1.30 1.08 29.39
C GLU A 994 -2.21 1.47 30.56
N PHE A 995 -2.32 2.76 30.88
CA PHE A 995 -3.16 3.24 31.97
C PHE A 995 -4.49 3.86 31.51
N THR A 996 -4.89 3.67 30.25
CA THR A 996 -6.11 4.29 29.68
C THR A 996 -7.36 3.98 30.50
N GLY A 997 -7.57 2.70 30.87
CA GLY A 997 -8.74 2.28 31.65
C GLY A 997 -8.77 2.94 33.03
N ASP A 998 -7.63 2.96 33.73
CA ASP A 998 -7.52 3.55 35.07
C ASP A 998 -7.71 5.07 35.03
N ALA A 999 -7.11 5.77 34.06
CA ALA A 999 -7.24 7.21 33.90
C ALA A 999 -8.67 7.63 33.54
N LEU A 1000 -9.35 6.86 32.68
CA LEU A 1000 -10.77 7.08 32.38
C LEU A 1000 -11.64 6.95 33.63
N VAL A 1001 -11.42 5.93 34.48
CA VAL A 1001 -12.17 5.79 35.74
C VAL A 1001 -11.90 6.95 36.69
N GLU A 1002 -10.65 7.39 36.81
CA GLU A 1002 -10.29 8.54 37.62
C GLU A 1002 -10.98 9.83 37.15
N ILE A 1003 -11.05 10.05 35.85
CA ILE A 1003 -11.75 11.20 35.25
C ILE A 1003 -13.25 11.07 35.45
N ILE A 1004 -13.85 9.92 35.11
CA ILE A 1004 -15.30 9.69 35.23
C ILE A 1004 -15.78 9.89 36.68
N MET A 1005 -14.94 9.56 37.67
CA MET A 1005 -15.26 9.73 39.09
C MET A 1005 -14.73 11.03 39.70
N GLY A 1006 -14.10 11.90 38.92
CA GLY A 1006 -13.65 13.22 39.38
C GLY A 1006 -12.44 13.19 40.32
N HIS A 1007 -11.70 12.08 40.35
CA HIS A 1007 -10.38 12.02 40.99
C HIS A 1007 -9.33 12.82 40.21
N VAL A 1008 -9.53 12.92 38.89
CA VAL A 1008 -8.73 13.75 37.99
C VAL A 1008 -9.67 14.67 37.23
N ASN A 1009 -9.32 15.95 37.18
CA ASN A 1009 -10.00 16.93 36.33
C ASN A 1009 -9.38 16.84 34.91
N PRO A 1010 -10.17 16.53 33.85
CA PRO A 1010 -9.63 16.41 32.50
C PRO A 1010 -9.02 17.73 32.03
N SER A 1011 -7.92 17.64 31.28
CA SER A 1011 -7.16 18.81 30.80
C SER A 1011 -6.54 18.63 29.42
N GLY A 1012 -6.89 17.54 28.72
CA GLY A 1012 -6.46 17.35 27.34
C GLY A 1012 -7.14 18.34 26.41
N LYS A 1013 -6.44 18.72 25.34
CA LYS A 1013 -6.95 19.53 24.22
C LYS A 1013 -6.80 18.77 22.91
N LEU A 1014 -7.73 18.93 21.99
CA LEU A 1014 -7.68 18.29 20.68
C LEU A 1014 -6.47 18.76 19.87
N PRO A 1015 -5.56 17.86 19.47
CA PRO A 1015 -4.48 18.19 18.52
C PRO A 1015 -4.96 18.15 17.05
N ILE A 1016 -6.21 17.77 16.81
CA ILE A 1016 -6.85 17.61 15.50
C ILE A 1016 -8.33 17.99 15.57
N SER A 1017 -8.85 18.64 14.52
CA SER A 1017 -10.25 19.07 14.42
C SER A 1017 -11.17 17.90 14.06
N LEU A 1018 -12.35 17.85 14.68
CA LEU A 1018 -13.35 16.79 14.46
C LEU A 1018 -14.48 17.28 13.54
N PRO A 1019 -14.71 16.62 12.38
CA PRO A 1019 -15.71 17.05 11.42
C PRO A 1019 -17.15 16.67 11.83
N GLN A 1020 -18.13 17.40 11.29
CA GLN A 1020 -19.54 17.05 11.41
C GLN A 1020 -19.98 15.91 10.45
N ASP A 1021 -19.20 15.67 9.40
CA ASP A 1021 -19.44 14.63 8.38
C ASP A 1021 -18.12 14.31 7.65
N THR A 1022 -17.92 13.07 7.19
CA THR A 1022 -16.72 12.68 6.42
C THR A 1022 -16.53 13.58 5.20
N SER A 1023 -17.61 13.91 4.47
CA SER A 1023 -17.57 14.71 3.24
C SER A 1023 -17.23 16.19 3.48
N ALA A 1024 -17.32 16.67 4.73
CA ALA A 1024 -16.91 18.02 5.10
C ALA A 1024 -15.38 18.18 5.14
N THR A 1025 -14.62 17.09 5.06
CA THR A 1025 -13.15 17.12 5.18
C THR A 1025 -12.45 17.70 3.95
N PRO A 1026 -11.24 18.26 4.10
CA PRO A 1026 -10.57 18.56 5.38
C PRO A 1026 -11.20 19.70 6.21
N VAL A 1027 -11.12 19.65 7.54
CA VAL A 1027 -11.71 20.65 8.46
C VAL A 1027 -10.68 21.28 9.43
N PHE A 1028 -9.41 21.28 9.06
CA PHE A 1028 -8.34 21.83 9.90
C PHE A 1028 -8.52 23.34 10.15
N TYR A 1029 -8.08 23.82 11.31
CA TYR A 1029 -8.42 25.16 11.79
C TYR A 1029 -7.73 26.33 11.04
N ASP A 1030 -6.57 26.08 10.41
CA ASP A 1030 -5.74 27.07 9.74
C ASP A 1030 -5.92 27.07 8.21
N TYR A 1031 -7.17 26.96 7.77
CA TYR A 1031 -7.57 27.10 6.37
C TYR A 1031 -7.24 28.49 5.79
N LEU A 1032 -7.18 28.56 4.45
CA LEU A 1032 -6.95 29.82 3.75
C LEU A 1032 -8.25 30.64 3.69
N PRO A 1033 -8.19 31.97 3.84
CA PRO A 1033 -9.37 32.83 3.70
C PRO A 1033 -10.19 32.57 2.43
N SER A 1034 -9.56 32.24 1.30
CA SER A 1034 -10.23 31.92 0.05
C SER A 1034 -11.12 30.71 0.13
N ASP A 1035 -10.77 29.74 0.99
CA ASP A 1035 -11.53 28.51 1.17
C ASP A 1035 -12.91 28.86 1.75
N ASP A 1036 -12.98 29.88 2.60
CA ASP A 1036 -14.18 30.37 3.28
C ASP A 1036 -14.99 31.39 2.46
N THR A 1037 -14.44 31.92 1.36
CA THR A 1037 -15.13 32.92 0.53
C THR A 1037 -15.93 32.30 -0.60
N GLY A 1038 -17.21 32.07 -0.36
CA GLY A 1038 -18.17 31.84 -1.43
C GLY A 1038 -18.35 33.11 -2.27
N THR A 1039 -17.74 33.20 -3.45
CA THR A 1039 -18.10 34.22 -4.46
C THR A 1039 -19.61 34.24 -4.75
N ALA A 1040 -20.28 33.09 -4.58
CA ALA A 1040 -21.71 32.95 -4.71
C ALA A 1040 -22.53 33.48 -3.51
N ASP A 1041 -21.98 33.75 -2.33
CA ASP A 1041 -22.75 34.29 -1.19
C ASP A 1041 -23.31 35.67 -1.51
N SER A 1042 -22.52 36.47 -2.24
CA SER A 1042 -22.95 37.78 -2.77
C SER A 1042 -24.03 37.68 -3.87
N ILE A 1043 -24.19 36.51 -4.49
CA ILE A 1043 -25.09 36.25 -5.63
C ILE A 1043 -26.35 35.51 -5.20
N LEU A 1044 -26.24 34.56 -4.26
CA LEU A 1044 -27.28 33.60 -3.87
C LEU A 1044 -28.00 33.98 -2.57
N GLY A 1045 -27.47 34.92 -1.78
CA GLY A 1045 -28.13 35.44 -0.58
C GLY A 1045 -28.25 34.43 0.59
N PHE A 1046 -27.63 33.26 0.47
CA PHE A 1046 -27.41 32.33 1.57
C PHE A 1046 -25.97 32.52 2.04
N HIS A 1047 -25.81 32.92 3.30
CA HIS A 1047 -24.53 32.99 3.99
C HIS A 1047 -24.08 31.56 4.35
N SER A 1048 -23.54 30.82 3.40
CA SER A 1048 -22.95 29.51 3.70
C SER A 1048 -21.45 29.61 3.51
N THR A 1049 -20.74 29.69 4.64
CA THR A 1049 -19.33 29.28 4.74
C THR A 1049 -19.19 27.95 4.00
N TYR A 1050 -18.47 27.92 2.87
CA TYR A 1050 -18.27 26.73 2.04
C TYR A 1050 -19.58 26.17 1.44
N GLN A 1051 -19.79 26.29 0.13
CA GLN A 1051 -21.06 26.04 -0.59
C GLN A 1051 -21.56 24.57 -0.57
N PHE A 1052 -21.98 24.06 0.59
CA PHE A 1052 -22.69 22.79 0.73
C PHE A 1052 -24.12 23.09 1.18
N PRO A 1053 -25.15 22.89 0.33
CA PRO A 1053 -26.52 23.25 0.66
C PRO A 1053 -27.08 22.64 1.96
N LEU A 1054 -26.46 21.56 2.47
CA LEU A 1054 -26.91 20.80 3.63
C LEU A 1054 -25.80 20.53 4.67
N LEU A 1055 -24.59 21.05 4.47
CA LEU A 1055 -23.45 20.79 5.36
C LEU A 1055 -22.68 22.08 5.65
N SER A 1056 -22.05 22.14 6.82
CA SER A 1056 -21.04 23.13 7.16
C SER A 1056 -19.68 22.45 7.14
N ARG A 1057 -18.64 23.14 6.66
CA ARG A 1057 -17.25 22.70 6.87
C ARG A 1057 -16.67 23.14 8.21
N ALA A 1058 -17.43 23.87 9.03
CA ALA A 1058 -16.99 24.17 10.39
C ALA A 1058 -16.85 22.86 11.18
N PRO A 1059 -15.70 22.61 11.85
CA PRO A 1059 -15.55 21.44 12.68
C PRO A 1059 -16.50 21.52 13.87
N SER A 1060 -17.10 20.37 14.25
CA SER A 1060 -17.94 20.28 15.45
C SER A 1060 -17.13 20.62 16.70
N MET A 1061 -15.88 20.16 16.75
CA MET A 1061 -14.90 20.48 17.79
C MET A 1061 -13.56 20.84 17.12
N PRO A 1062 -13.14 22.11 17.13
CA PRO A 1062 -11.92 22.54 16.43
C PRO A 1062 -10.65 22.15 17.20
N PHE A 1063 -9.51 22.29 16.53
CA PHE A 1063 -8.19 22.25 17.15
C PHE A 1063 -8.10 23.03 18.46
N GLY A 1064 -7.38 22.47 19.41
CA GLY A 1064 -7.15 23.05 20.72
C GLY A 1064 -8.36 22.97 21.66
N PHE A 1065 -9.49 22.38 21.26
CA PHE A 1065 -10.69 22.30 22.08
C PHE A 1065 -10.60 21.21 23.15
N GLY A 1066 -11.13 21.48 24.34
CA GLY A 1066 -11.25 20.50 25.43
C GLY A 1066 -11.77 21.16 26.70
N LEU A 1067 -12.77 20.55 27.32
CA LEU A 1067 -13.43 21.06 28.51
C LEU A 1067 -12.72 20.60 29.79
N SER A 1068 -13.06 21.25 30.89
CA SER A 1068 -12.65 20.91 32.24
C SER A 1068 -13.88 20.81 33.15
N TYR A 1069 -13.73 20.20 34.33
CA TYR A 1069 -14.74 20.26 35.39
C TYR A 1069 -14.75 21.60 36.13
N THR A 1070 -13.84 22.52 35.79
CA THR A 1070 -13.81 23.90 36.25
C THR A 1070 -13.83 24.85 35.06
N ASP A 1071 -14.08 26.14 35.30
CA ASP A 1071 -14.10 27.16 34.27
C ASP A 1071 -12.84 28.03 34.33
N PHE A 1072 -12.34 28.43 33.16
CA PHE A 1072 -11.22 29.36 33.05
C PHE A 1072 -11.62 30.62 32.30
N THR A 1073 -11.23 31.77 32.85
CA THR A 1073 -11.41 33.07 32.20
C THR A 1073 -10.06 33.57 31.69
N VAL A 1074 -10.00 33.86 30.39
CA VAL A 1074 -8.85 34.49 29.74
C VAL A 1074 -9.14 35.99 29.59
N SER A 1075 -8.20 36.83 30.00
CA SER A 1075 -8.31 38.29 29.88
C SER A 1075 -7.96 38.78 28.46
N THR A 1076 -8.25 40.05 28.17
CA THR A 1076 -7.78 40.68 26.94
C THR A 1076 -6.24 40.72 26.90
N PRO A 1077 -5.58 40.21 25.85
CA PRO A 1077 -4.13 40.17 25.78
C PRO A 1077 -3.52 41.57 25.59
N ILE A 1078 -2.33 41.78 26.14
CA ILE A 1078 -1.51 42.98 25.95
C ILE A 1078 -0.32 42.62 25.08
N ALA A 1079 -0.17 43.25 23.92
CA ALA A 1079 0.92 43.01 22.99
C ALA A 1079 1.85 44.21 22.85
N ARG A 1080 3.16 43.98 22.77
CA ARG A 1080 4.21 44.99 22.54
C ARG A 1080 5.25 44.49 21.56
N ALA A 1081 5.46 45.22 20.46
CA ALA A 1081 6.56 44.96 19.55
C ALA A 1081 7.87 45.54 20.12
N GLY A 1082 8.90 44.69 20.27
CA GLY A 1082 10.28 45.08 20.55
C GLY A 1082 11.12 45.08 19.27
N ASN A 1083 12.46 45.12 19.40
CA ASN A 1083 13.34 45.24 18.23
C ASN A 1083 13.31 44.00 17.31
N ASN A 1084 13.22 42.79 17.87
CA ASN A 1084 13.33 41.52 17.12
C ASN A 1084 12.21 40.52 17.44
N SER A 1085 11.23 40.92 18.26
CA SER A 1085 10.17 40.04 18.76
C SER A 1085 8.92 40.83 19.13
N VAL A 1086 7.78 40.14 19.19
CA VAL A 1086 6.57 40.62 19.86
C VAL A 1086 6.45 39.92 21.20
N GLU A 1087 6.17 40.67 22.25
CA GLU A 1087 5.77 40.13 23.55
C GLU A 1087 4.25 40.22 23.68
N VAL A 1088 3.60 39.12 24.04
CA VAL A 1088 2.16 39.06 24.35
C VAL A 1088 1.98 38.54 25.76
N ARG A 1089 1.18 39.25 26.57
CA ARG A 1089 0.85 38.87 27.94
C ARG A 1089 -0.65 38.68 28.08
N VAL A 1090 -1.05 37.68 28.83
CA VAL A 1090 -2.45 37.40 29.10
C VAL A 1090 -2.62 36.80 30.49
N ASN A 1091 -3.59 37.30 31.25
CA ASN A 1091 -3.98 36.66 32.50
C ASN A 1091 -4.99 35.55 32.23
N ILE A 1092 -4.77 34.41 32.88
CA ILE A 1092 -5.72 33.31 32.98
C ILE A 1092 -6.09 33.11 34.45
N THR A 1093 -7.36 32.89 34.74
CA THR A 1093 -7.87 32.64 36.09
C THR A 1093 -8.79 31.43 36.08
N ASN A 1094 -8.60 30.51 37.02
CA ASN A 1094 -9.58 29.46 37.30
C ASN A 1094 -10.77 30.09 38.03
N SER A 1095 -11.84 30.37 37.29
CA SER A 1095 -13.06 31.01 37.77
C SER A 1095 -14.07 30.04 38.38
N GLY A 1096 -13.79 28.74 38.36
CA GLY A 1096 -14.64 27.73 39.00
C GLY A 1096 -14.26 27.41 40.45
N CYS A 1097 -14.77 26.28 40.95
CA CYS A 1097 -14.72 25.92 42.37
C CYS A 1097 -13.77 24.77 42.73
N ILE A 1098 -13.09 24.18 41.73
CA ILE A 1098 -12.11 23.11 41.93
C ILE A 1098 -10.81 23.42 41.18
N ALA A 1099 -9.71 22.79 41.58
CA ALA A 1099 -8.44 22.91 40.86
C ALA A 1099 -8.53 22.27 39.46
N GLY A 1100 -7.75 22.78 38.52
CA GLY A 1100 -7.71 22.27 37.16
C GLY A 1100 -6.51 22.80 36.39
N LYS A 1101 -6.19 22.11 35.29
CA LYS A 1101 -5.16 22.53 34.35
C LYS A 1101 -5.80 23.04 33.07
N GLU A 1102 -5.21 24.07 32.48
CA GLU A 1102 -5.68 24.70 31.24
C GLU A 1102 -4.50 25.05 30.34
N VAL A 1103 -4.73 25.10 29.03
CA VAL A 1103 -3.77 25.45 28.00
C VAL A 1103 -4.15 26.80 27.42
N VAL A 1104 -3.33 27.81 27.70
CA VAL A 1104 -3.43 29.12 27.05
C VAL A 1104 -2.82 29.01 25.66
N GLN A 1105 -3.60 29.23 24.62
CA GLN A 1105 -3.20 29.13 23.22
C GLN A 1105 -3.14 30.52 22.59
N LEU A 1106 -2.03 30.83 21.92
CA LEU A 1106 -1.81 32.10 21.24
C LEU A 1106 -1.70 31.88 19.73
N TYR A 1107 -2.60 32.52 19.00
CA TYR A 1107 -2.64 32.50 17.54
C TYR A 1107 -2.25 33.86 16.95
N HIS A 1108 -1.80 33.88 15.69
CA HIS A 1108 -1.46 35.11 14.99
C HIS A 1108 -1.86 35.10 13.52
N ARG A 1109 -1.95 36.32 12.94
CA ARG A 1109 -2.09 36.55 11.50
C ARG A 1109 -1.58 37.95 11.11
N PRO A 1110 -0.79 38.10 10.03
CA PRO A 1110 -0.52 39.43 9.46
C PRO A 1110 -1.78 40.03 8.81
N ASN A 1111 -2.11 41.29 9.12
CA ASN A 1111 -3.20 42.05 8.50
C ASN A 1111 -2.71 42.89 7.30
N THR A 1112 -1.62 42.47 6.66
CA THR A 1112 -1.02 43.19 5.53
C THR A 1112 -0.76 42.23 4.37
N THR A 1113 -0.68 42.76 3.14
CA THR A 1113 -0.49 41.93 1.93
C THR A 1113 0.77 41.08 2.01
N THR A 1114 0.63 39.76 2.07
CA THR A 1114 1.74 38.82 2.25
C THR A 1114 2.38 38.36 0.93
N GLY A 1115 1.85 38.76 -0.23
CA GLY A 1115 2.34 38.31 -1.55
C GLY A 1115 2.00 36.86 -1.90
N ILE A 1116 1.60 36.09 -0.89
CA ILE A 1116 0.88 34.81 -0.93
C ILE A 1116 -0.33 34.93 0.00
N GLU A 1117 -1.26 33.98 -0.05
CA GLU A 1117 -2.30 33.90 0.97
C GLU A 1117 -1.74 33.38 2.30
N PHE A 1118 -2.35 33.79 3.41
CA PHE A 1118 -1.95 33.38 4.76
C PHE A 1118 -3.18 32.86 5.50
N PRO A 1119 -3.07 31.75 6.25
CA PRO A 1119 -4.19 31.17 6.99
C PRO A 1119 -4.97 32.14 7.85
N VAL A 1120 -6.24 31.81 8.11
CA VAL A 1120 -7.12 32.67 8.91
C VAL A 1120 -6.59 32.94 10.32
N LYS A 1121 -5.84 32.00 10.89
CA LYS A 1121 -5.03 32.12 12.10
C LYS A 1121 -4.00 30.97 12.15
N ARG A 1122 -2.88 31.14 12.82
CA ARG A 1122 -1.90 30.06 13.11
C ARG A 1122 -1.50 30.07 14.57
N LEU A 1123 -1.38 28.90 15.20
CA LEU A 1123 -0.81 28.76 16.53
C LEU A 1123 0.66 29.21 16.47
N VAL A 1124 1.07 30.02 17.44
CA VAL A 1124 2.45 30.47 17.55
C VAL A 1124 3.05 30.19 18.91
N ARG A 1125 2.25 30.10 19.97
CA ARG A 1125 2.70 29.68 21.31
C ARG A 1125 1.54 29.02 22.05
N PHE A 1126 1.88 28.16 23.01
CA PHE A 1126 0.95 27.67 24.01
C PHE A 1126 1.67 27.49 25.36
N GLU A 1127 0.92 27.51 26.45
CA GLU A 1127 1.44 27.18 27.78
C GLU A 1127 0.36 26.50 28.62
N LYS A 1128 0.69 25.35 29.22
CA LYS A 1128 -0.20 24.65 30.14
C LYS A 1128 0.08 25.10 31.57
N VAL A 1129 -0.98 25.44 32.28
CA VAL A 1129 -0.95 26.00 33.64
C VAL A 1129 -1.80 25.15 34.57
N ASP A 1130 -1.39 25.03 35.83
CA ASP A 1130 -2.13 24.33 36.89
C ASP A 1130 -2.56 25.35 37.95
N LEU A 1131 -3.88 25.48 38.15
CA LEU A 1131 -4.46 26.55 38.95
C LEU A 1131 -5.45 25.99 39.96
N ARG A 1132 -5.29 26.42 41.23
CA ARG A 1132 -6.30 26.21 42.26
C ARG A 1132 -7.56 27.02 41.95
N ALA A 1133 -8.68 26.68 42.59
CA ALA A 1133 -9.92 27.44 42.46
C ALA A 1133 -9.70 28.92 42.86
N GLY A 1134 -10.08 29.85 41.99
CA GLY A 1134 -9.91 31.30 42.17
C GLY A 1134 -8.48 31.82 41.93
N GLU A 1135 -7.51 30.96 41.64
CA GLU A 1135 -6.14 31.36 41.33
C GLU A 1135 -6.03 31.90 39.90
N GLY A 1136 -5.22 32.93 39.70
CA GLY A 1136 -4.90 33.46 38.38
C GLY A 1136 -3.44 33.88 38.26
N ILE A 1137 -2.90 33.73 37.05
CA ILE A 1137 -1.51 34.03 36.71
C ILE A 1137 -1.41 34.78 35.39
N GLU A 1138 -0.33 35.54 35.20
CA GLU A 1138 0.04 36.15 33.91
C GLU A 1138 0.91 35.18 33.14
N VAL A 1139 0.49 34.79 31.93
CA VAL A 1139 1.29 34.04 30.97
C VAL A 1139 1.96 35.03 30.01
N ARG A 1140 3.27 34.87 29.79
CA ARG A 1140 4.08 35.76 28.97
C ARG A 1140 4.71 35.02 27.79
N PHE A 1141 4.25 35.35 26.59
CA PHE A 1141 4.78 34.82 25.34
C PHE A 1141 5.76 35.80 24.69
N VAL A 1142 6.94 35.29 24.29
CA VAL A 1142 7.90 36.03 23.46
C VAL A 1142 8.01 35.34 22.10
N ILE A 1143 7.68 36.09 21.05
CA ILE A 1143 7.60 35.61 19.68
C ILE A 1143 8.65 36.33 18.84
N PRO A 1144 9.80 35.71 18.53
CA PRO A 1144 10.75 36.21 17.57
C PRO A 1144 10.08 36.51 16.22
N TYR A 1145 10.51 37.57 15.55
CA TYR A 1145 9.96 37.95 14.25
C TYR A 1145 10.06 36.85 13.19
N LYS A 1146 11.08 35.98 13.27
CA LYS A 1146 11.21 34.81 12.39
C LYS A 1146 9.98 33.88 12.46
N ASP A 1147 9.35 33.76 13.63
CA ASP A 1147 8.22 32.86 13.86
C ASP A 1147 6.90 33.48 13.35
N LEU A 1148 6.87 34.80 13.12
CA LEU A 1148 5.79 35.51 12.45
C LEU A 1148 5.93 35.53 10.93
N GLY A 1149 7.03 34.97 10.42
CA GLY A 1149 7.35 34.97 9.01
C GLY A 1149 6.60 33.90 8.21
N TYR A 1150 6.67 34.05 6.89
CA TYR A 1150 6.13 33.13 5.90
C TYR A 1150 7.08 33.06 4.71
N TYR A 1151 7.05 31.97 3.96
CA TYR A 1151 7.92 31.75 2.82
C TYR A 1151 7.23 32.16 1.52
N VAL A 1152 7.93 32.90 0.67
CA VAL A 1152 7.52 33.17 -0.71
C VAL A 1152 8.62 32.66 -1.64
N ASN A 1153 8.30 31.62 -2.39
CA ASN A 1153 9.18 30.85 -3.27
C ASN A 1153 10.45 30.40 -2.53
N GLY A 1154 10.26 29.77 -1.37
CA GLY A 1154 11.34 29.27 -0.51
C GLY A 1154 12.15 30.33 0.24
N LYS A 1155 11.74 31.61 0.19
CA LYS A 1155 12.43 32.70 0.91
C LYS A 1155 11.60 33.18 2.09
N LEU A 1156 12.15 33.09 3.30
CA LEU A 1156 11.51 33.63 4.50
C LEU A 1156 11.32 35.15 4.37
N ARG A 1157 10.10 35.61 4.63
CA ARG A 1157 9.70 37.01 4.67
C ARG A 1157 9.06 37.27 6.02
N VAL A 1158 9.44 38.41 6.61
CA VAL A 1158 8.71 39.02 7.72
C VAL A 1158 8.34 40.41 7.27
N LYS A 1159 7.05 40.73 7.24
CA LYS A 1159 6.57 42.01 6.73
C LYS A 1159 6.25 42.93 7.88
N ARG A 1160 6.77 44.16 7.84
CA ARG A 1160 6.39 45.24 8.75
C ARG A 1160 4.91 45.59 8.53
N GLY A 1161 4.18 45.83 9.61
CA GLY A 1161 2.75 46.11 9.53
C GLY A 1161 1.97 45.66 10.75
N VAL A 1162 0.64 45.71 10.63
CA VAL A 1162 -0.27 45.28 11.70
C VAL A 1162 -0.38 43.75 11.69
N TYR A 1163 -0.23 43.15 12.86
CA TYR A 1163 -0.50 41.74 13.12
C TYR A 1163 -1.63 41.64 14.14
N SER A 1164 -2.58 40.74 13.88
CA SER A 1164 -3.53 40.26 14.87
C SER A 1164 -2.91 39.15 15.69
N PHE A 1165 -3.15 39.18 16.98
CA PHE A 1165 -2.91 38.08 17.92
C PHE A 1165 -4.22 37.73 18.63
N TRP A 1166 -4.47 36.45 18.87
CA TRP A 1166 -5.62 35.98 19.62
C TRP A 1166 -5.17 35.03 20.73
N ALA A 1167 -5.59 35.28 21.96
CA ALA A 1167 -5.36 34.40 23.09
C ALA A 1167 -6.68 33.76 23.52
N GLY A 1168 -6.65 32.47 23.87
CA GLY A 1168 -7.82 31.72 24.30
C GLY A 1168 -7.50 30.31 24.75
N THR A 1169 -8.54 29.49 24.91
CA THR A 1169 -8.43 28.09 25.36
C THR A 1169 -8.66 27.06 24.25
N SER A 1170 -8.95 27.50 23.02
CA SER A 1170 -9.00 26.70 21.79
C SER A 1170 -8.96 27.58 20.53
N ALA A 1171 -8.95 26.98 19.33
CA ALA A 1171 -9.05 27.71 18.06
C ALA A 1171 -10.48 28.19 17.74
N ARG A 1172 -11.49 27.76 18.52
CA ARG A 1172 -12.89 28.16 18.39
C ARG A 1172 -13.03 29.67 18.56
N THR A 1173 -13.76 30.32 17.67
CA THR A 1173 -13.86 31.78 17.62
C THR A 1173 -14.37 32.39 18.93
N GLU A 1174 -15.33 31.73 19.59
CA GLU A 1174 -15.93 32.17 20.85
C GLU A 1174 -14.95 32.09 22.04
N ASP A 1175 -13.90 31.27 21.94
CA ASP A 1175 -12.91 31.07 23.00
C ASP A 1175 -11.74 32.07 22.90
N LEU A 1176 -11.70 32.91 21.84
CA LEU A 1176 -10.57 33.75 21.49
C LEU A 1176 -10.83 35.24 21.75
N ILE A 1177 -9.83 35.92 22.32
CA ILE A 1177 -9.81 37.37 22.50
C ILE A 1177 -8.63 37.98 21.73
N GLY A 1178 -8.93 38.91 20.83
CA GLY A 1178 -7.97 39.48 19.89
C GLY A 1178 -7.33 40.81 20.34
N ILE A 1179 -6.10 41.05 19.89
CA ILE A 1179 -5.39 42.34 19.95
C ILE A 1179 -4.57 42.56 18.68
N ASN A 1180 -4.45 43.82 18.25
CA ASN A 1180 -3.59 44.20 17.12
C ASN A 1180 -2.30 44.86 17.62
N VAL A 1181 -1.18 44.54 16.99
CA VAL A 1181 0.13 45.17 17.25
C VAL A 1181 0.83 45.48 15.94
N THR A 1182 1.52 46.62 15.89
CA THR A 1182 2.33 47.00 14.72
C THR A 1182 3.76 46.51 14.91
N VAL A 1183 4.21 45.65 14.00
CA VAL A 1183 5.62 45.21 13.84
C VAL A 1183 6.34 46.23 12.96
N ILE A 1184 7.40 46.86 13.49
CA ILE A 1184 8.04 48.07 12.91
C ILE A 1184 9.29 47.75 12.11
#